data_AF-A0A378LFR5-F1
#
_entry.id   AF-A0A378LFR5-F1
#
_cell.length_a   1.000
_cell.length_b   1.000
_cell.length_c   1.000
_cell.angle_alpha   90.00
_cell.angle_beta   90.00
_cell.angle_gamma   90.00
#
_symmetry.space_group_name_H-M   'P 1'
#
loop_
_entity.id
_entity.type
_entity.pdbx_description
1 polymer ?
#
loop_
_entity_poly.entity_id
_entity_poly.type
_entity_poly.pdbx_seq_one_letter_code
_entity_poly.pdbx_strand_id
1 'polypeptide(L)'
;MPYLVQGNAQQIFHAFGQGWAIAEKKDDTNIIYRDVPAVNFLGTVQQAIRHFKIWYTKSLGKYYLQGNMTAGNLAFLFGPDPLKKNGESSETCHANLVRQNFSYINDAGESCGLLVMYRKDDPKQWVMALGKNGHAAPQDRALYCLSSFDLNPFIKDRNSGVAVSSVPSLDPLLQQIGSALPGMLLQNAVNGDNAINLRFQRIALLMRKLHVVQDTVTLRAPIPFFELNLPALFADNPALDRILQYKIQDELSFSANVLKDLLSEPSQLRKEIEALHLTADERVNKSLLKVLIVFYEKGLLEQNRNLLTNLELIKKFSAYMWDETQIKLIPFLMQQNYSEEEIRRILSNAAYYQALNKLIDLEPALAIEAKEFFNDPTKLEELDLIHSFPDEDCKKLCLIFWVKGSLSEDGYQQIFAAAKDYPLMASSLVALDQTKTIDIEKLEQHALTPHLHLKDSIRHHFAKELQEITNLESSLYKLSSQELEAANAALWLLKGSDGITPQEYELVLGKDYKGQALRLLLPQLANIPDEAHRKTLIKVLYAGVIHGIQTQGNQVQAIEDPLQLALAERLRERFICVTLMQNLSINAEMVGLAAQESEEAERFRQVILRVEAQCKVISTRLAGSESYKKMQGKWEKAQAGYRKNLYSIAYDALMDPDIDVRDRLKTAEKGILNIVDPQTNPEYKSIVDALIVLANIVITAITVFGANAIKYKLTRNLWFFNQTTSGEEIRALDKDVLALIEPEQTDENDIWSILSCSQMS
;
A
#
# COMPACT_ATOMS: atom_id res chain seq x y z
N MET A 1 -14.79 -50.84 0.32
CA MET A 1 -15.24 -49.99 1.44
C MET A 1 -14.02 -49.30 2.01
N PRO A 2 -13.97 -47.96 2.02
CA PRO A 2 -12.90 -47.21 2.68
C PRO A 2 -12.90 -47.32 4.21
N TYR A 3 -11.77 -46.94 4.82
CA TYR A 3 -11.56 -46.90 6.27
C TYR A 3 -11.19 -45.49 6.72
N LEU A 4 -11.89 -44.97 7.73
CA LEU A 4 -11.71 -43.64 8.28
C LEU A 4 -11.07 -43.71 9.67
N VAL A 5 -10.12 -42.80 9.89
CA VAL A 5 -9.56 -42.43 11.19
C VAL A 5 -9.68 -40.93 11.35
N GLN A 6 -10.13 -40.47 12.53
CA GLN A 6 -10.24 -39.06 12.84
C GLN A 6 -9.83 -38.78 14.30
N GLY A 7 -9.38 -37.56 14.55
CA GLY A 7 -8.90 -37.12 15.86
C GLY A 7 -8.09 -35.82 15.73
N ASN A 8 -7.46 -35.38 16.82
CA ASN A 8 -6.48 -34.31 16.72
C ASN A 8 -5.08 -34.84 16.37
N ALA A 9 -4.16 -33.95 15.99
CA ALA A 9 -2.81 -34.36 15.61
C ALA A 9 -2.06 -35.05 16.75
N GLN A 10 -2.29 -34.66 18.01
CA GLN A 10 -1.68 -35.33 19.15
C GLN A 10 -2.08 -36.80 19.25
N GLN A 11 -3.37 -37.09 19.16
CA GLN A 11 -3.94 -38.43 19.21
C GLN A 11 -3.46 -39.28 18.03
N ILE A 12 -3.59 -38.76 16.81
CA ILE A 12 -3.29 -39.55 15.60
C ILE A 12 -1.78 -39.83 15.46
N PHE A 13 -0.90 -38.83 15.61
CA PHE A 13 0.53 -39.10 15.49
C PHE A 13 1.03 -40.01 16.62
N HIS A 14 0.46 -39.93 17.83
CA HIS A 14 0.79 -40.87 18.90
C HIS A 14 0.32 -42.29 18.57
N ALA A 15 -0.93 -42.46 18.10
CA ALA A 15 -1.51 -43.75 17.73
C ALA A 15 -0.67 -44.51 16.69
N PHE A 16 -0.14 -43.81 15.68
CA PHE A 16 0.72 -44.38 14.64
C PHE A 16 2.21 -44.52 15.07
N GLY A 17 2.54 -44.14 16.31
CA GLY A 17 3.90 -44.14 16.85
C GLY A 17 4.85 -43.17 16.15
N GLN A 18 4.33 -42.01 15.73
CA GLN A 18 5.04 -40.94 15.03
C GLN A 18 5.05 -39.64 15.85
N GLY A 19 5.08 -39.74 17.19
CA GLY A 19 5.03 -38.59 18.10
C GLY A 19 6.14 -37.56 17.89
N TRP A 20 7.28 -37.96 17.30
CA TRP A 20 8.37 -37.04 16.94
C TRP A 20 7.93 -35.92 15.96
N ALA A 21 6.92 -36.18 15.12
CA ALA A 21 6.46 -35.22 14.10
C ALA A 21 5.65 -34.05 14.69
N ILE A 22 5.20 -34.19 15.94
CA ILE A 22 4.43 -33.19 16.69
C ILE A 22 5.14 -32.75 17.98
N ALA A 23 6.34 -33.27 18.24
CA ALA A 23 7.11 -32.93 19.42
C ALA A 23 7.50 -31.44 19.39
N GLU A 24 7.56 -30.83 20.57
CA GLU A 24 8.04 -29.46 20.73
C GLU A 24 9.51 -29.38 20.31
N LYS A 25 9.82 -28.36 19.50
CA LYS A 25 11.16 -28.04 19.00
C LYS A 25 11.53 -26.63 19.45
N LYS A 26 12.75 -26.21 19.12
CA LYS A 26 13.13 -24.79 19.23
C LYS A 26 12.14 -23.94 18.45
N ASP A 27 11.61 -22.90 19.09
CA ASP A 27 10.71 -21.97 18.43
C ASP A 27 11.50 -21.16 17.38
N ASP A 28 11.20 -21.40 16.11
CA ASP A 28 11.82 -20.71 14.99
C ASP A 28 10.78 -20.47 13.90
N THR A 29 10.12 -19.33 13.98
CA THR A 29 9.12 -18.88 13.00
C THR A 29 9.74 -18.56 11.64
N ASN A 30 11.07 -18.36 11.54
CA ASN A 30 11.72 -18.11 10.25
C ASN A 30 11.65 -19.31 9.31
N ILE A 31 11.61 -20.53 9.86
CA ILE A 31 11.44 -21.76 9.08
C ILE A 31 10.10 -21.73 8.33
N ILE A 32 9.05 -21.17 8.93
CA ILE A 32 7.74 -21.03 8.33
C ILE A 32 7.84 -20.12 7.10
N TYR A 33 8.48 -18.95 7.23
CA TYR A 33 8.63 -18.00 6.12
C TYR A 33 9.45 -18.56 4.96
N ARG A 34 10.50 -19.33 5.26
CA ARG A 34 11.29 -20.01 4.23
C ARG A 34 10.49 -21.03 3.43
N ASP A 35 9.52 -21.68 4.06
CA ASP A 35 8.73 -22.75 3.43
C ASP A 35 7.50 -22.20 2.66
N VAL A 36 7.02 -20.98 2.95
CA VAL A 36 5.86 -20.36 2.28
C VAL A 36 5.98 -20.38 0.75
N PRO A 37 7.10 -19.99 0.11
CA PRO A 37 7.21 -20.00 -1.35
C PRO A 37 7.08 -21.39 -1.98
N ALA A 38 7.36 -22.46 -1.23
CA ALA A 38 7.26 -23.83 -1.70
C ALA A 38 5.82 -24.41 -1.58
N VAL A 39 4.89 -23.70 -0.95
CA VAL A 39 3.52 -24.16 -0.73
C VAL A 39 2.75 -24.27 -2.05
N ASN A 40 2.16 -25.43 -2.30
CA ASN A 40 1.14 -25.59 -3.35
C ASN A 40 -0.20 -25.06 -2.80
N PHE A 41 -0.68 -23.94 -3.34
CA PHE A 41 -1.92 -23.31 -2.93
C PHE A 41 -3.02 -23.51 -3.98
N LEU A 42 -4.22 -23.89 -3.55
CA LEU A 42 -5.40 -24.01 -4.40
C LEU A 42 -6.47 -23.02 -3.89
N GLY A 43 -6.61 -21.89 -4.57
CA GLY A 43 -7.58 -20.85 -4.21
C GLY A 43 -7.32 -19.51 -4.89
N THR A 44 -8.07 -18.49 -4.49
CA THR A 44 -7.97 -17.13 -5.02
C THR A 44 -6.82 -16.34 -4.37
N VAL A 45 -6.47 -15.19 -4.95
CA VAL A 45 -5.47 -14.27 -4.37
C VAL A 45 -5.87 -13.82 -2.96
N GLN A 46 -7.16 -13.52 -2.72
CA GLN A 46 -7.66 -13.13 -1.39
C GLN A 46 -7.49 -14.26 -0.37
N GLN A 47 -7.76 -15.51 -0.77
CA GLN A 47 -7.56 -16.68 0.08
C GLN A 47 -6.06 -16.91 0.35
N ALA A 48 -5.18 -16.69 -0.64
CA ALA A 48 -3.73 -16.77 -0.45
C ALA A 48 -3.23 -15.74 0.57
N ILE A 49 -3.68 -14.48 0.47
CA ILE A 49 -3.38 -13.42 1.45
C ILE A 49 -3.83 -13.84 2.85
N ARG A 50 -5.05 -14.38 2.98
CA ARG A 50 -5.55 -14.87 4.27
C ARG A 50 -4.71 -16.04 4.81
N HIS A 51 -4.36 -17.00 3.95
CA HIS A 51 -3.48 -18.12 4.32
C HIS A 51 -2.15 -17.61 4.85
N PHE A 52 -1.48 -16.71 4.11
CA PHE A 52 -0.24 -16.09 4.54
C PHE A 52 -0.39 -15.38 5.87
N LYS A 53 -1.42 -14.54 6.05
CA LYS A 53 -1.68 -13.84 7.33
C LYS A 53 -1.86 -14.79 8.52
N ILE A 54 -2.58 -15.90 8.35
CA ILE A 54 -2.76 -16.90 9.40
C ILE A 54 -1.40 -17.49 9.81
N TRP A 55 -0.60 -17.93 8.83
CA TRP A 55 0.72 -18.51 9.09
C TRP A 55 1.74 -17.48 9.60
N TYR A 56 1.59 -16.21 9.23
CA TYR A 56 2.45 -15.13 9.68
C TYR A 56 2.16 -14.69 11.12
N THR A 57 0.88 -14.59 11.49
CA THR A 57 0.46 -13.96 12.77
C THR A 57 0.07 -14.95 13.86
N LYS A 58 -0.34 -16.18 13.51
CA LYS A 58 -0.96 -17.13 14.46
C LYS A 58 -0.20 -18.45 14.60
N SER A 59 0.90 -18.63 13.90
CA SER A 59 1.63 -19.90 13.91
C SER A 59 2.49 -20.04 15.17
N LEU A 60 2.64 -21.29 15.62
CA LEU A 60 3.55 -21.66 16.70
C LEU A 60 4.77 -22.38 16.09
N GLY A 61 5.89 -21.68 15.93
CA GLY A 61 7.10 -22.20 15.29
C GLY A 61 7.64 -23.47 15.94
N LYS A 62 7.56 -23.55 17.28
CA LYS A 62 7.97 -24.73 18.06
C LYS A 62 7.24 -26.05 17.73
N TYR A 63 6.07 -25.98 17.08
CA TYR A 63 5.33 -27.17 16.63
C TYR A 63 5.27 -27.30 15.11
N TYR A 64 6.09 -26.53 14.39
CA TYR A 64 6.13 -26.56 12.95
C TYR A 64 6.96 -27.75 12.43
N LEU A 65 6.41 -28.41 11.41
CA LEU A 65 7.12 -29.36 10.58
C LEU A 65 6.79 -29.04 9.12
N GLN A 66 7.80 -29.17 8.26
CA GLN A 66 7.62 -28.97 6.83
C GLN A 66 6.46 -29.84 6.31
N GLY A 67 5.54 -29.20 5.58
CA GLY A 67 4.32 -29.83 5.08
C GLY A 67 3.09 -29.64 5.97
N ASN A 68 3.18 -29.03 7.16
CA ASN A 68 2.00 -28.69 7.96
C ASN A 68 1.00 -27.80 7.21
N MET A 69 1.47 -26.87 6.37
CA MET A 69 0.63 -25.97 5.57
C MET A 69 -0.26 -26.73 4.58
N THR A 70 0.29 -27.79 3.97
CA THR A 70 -0.37 -28.56 2.89
C THR A 70 -0.90 -29.91 3.34
N ALA A 71 -0.81 -30.22 4.65
CA ALA A 71 -0.98 -31.57 5.20
C ALA A 71 -0.01 -32.63 4.64
N GLY A 72 1.07 -32.20 3.96
CA GLY A 72 2.10 -33.10 3.45
C GLY A 72 2.74 -33.94 4.56
N ASN A 73 2.90 -33.40 5.77
CA ASN A 73 3.46 -34.11 6.92
C ASN A 73 2.67 -35.37 7.33
N LEU A 74 1.39 -35.49 6.94
CA LEU A 74 0.58 -36.67 7.24
C LEU A 74 1.09 -37.94 6.54
N ALA A 75 1.96 -37.81 5.53
CA ALA A 75 2.62 -38.97 4.92
C ALA A 75 3.49 -39.74 5.91
N PHE A 76 4.04 -39.08 6.95
CA PHE A 76 4.89 -39.71 7.95
C PHE A 76 4.17 -40.75 8.81
N LEU A 77 2.83 -40.73 8.84
CA LEU A 77 2.03 -41.77 9.52
C LEU A 77 2.35 -43.17 9.02
N PHE A 78 2.74 -43.29 7.75
CA PHE A 78 3.02 -44.57 7.08
C PHE A 78 4.52 -44.88 6.93
N GLY A 79 5.39 -44.11 7.60
CA GLY A 79 6.83 -44.30 7.55
C GLY A 79 7.51 -43.70 6.31
N PRO A 80 8.79 -44.06 6.04
CA PRO A 80 9.58 -43.47 4.96
C PRO A 80 9.14 -43.91 3.56
N ASP A 81 8.63 -45.15 3.43
CA ASP A 81 8.15 -45.73 2.17
C ASP A 81 6.63 -46.00 2.26
N PRO A 82 5.78 -44.96 2.21
CA PRO A 82 4.33 -45.14 2.35
C PRO A 82 3.78 -45.99 1.19
N LEU A 83 2.88 -46.92 1.51
CA LEU A 83 2.22 -47.82 0.55
C LEU A 83 3.15 -48.84 -0.15
N LYS A 84 4.35 -49.07 0.38
CA LYS A 84 5.26 -50.10 -0.12
C LYS A 84 4.65 -51.50 0.00
N LYS A 85 4.77 -52.31 -1.05
CA LYS A 85 4.29 -53.70 -1.05
C LYS A 85 5.32 -54.61 -0.38
N ASN A 86 4.87 -55.73 0.18
CA ASN A 86 5.75 -56.72 0.80
C ASN A 86 6.75 -57.27 -0.23
N GLY A 87 8.05 -57.25 0.11
CA GLY A 87 9.13 -57.71 -0.77
C GLY A 87 9.53 -56.73 -1.88
N GLU A 88 8.89 -55.57 -1.99
CA GLU A 88 9.24 -54.53 -2.95
C GLU A 88 10.49 -53.74 -2.52
N SER A 89 11.26 -53.23 -3.48
CA SER A 89 12.33 -52.27 -3.19
C SER A 89 11.75 -50.86 -2.92
N SER A 90 12.48 -50.02 -2.19
CA SER A 90 12.03 -48.62 -1.95
C SER A 90 12.05 -47.81 -3.24
N GLU A 91 12.98 -48.08 -4.17
CA GLU A 91 13.06 -47.43 -5.48
C GLU A 91 11.82 -47.71 -6.33
N THR A 92 11.39 -48.98 -6.39
CA THR A 92 10.18 -49.38 -7.12
C THR A 92 8.92 -48.76 -6.51
N CYS A 93 8.86 -48.67 -5.18
CA CYS A 93 7.76 -48.00 -4.48
C CYS A 93 7.72 -46.51 -4.87
N HIS A 94 8.84 -45.79 -4.78
CA HIS A 94 8.91 -44.36 -5.10
C HIS A 94 8.60 -44.05 -6.57
N ALA A 95 8.98 -44.93 -7.50
CA ALA A 95 8.66 -44.77 -8.92
C ALA A 95 7.14 -44.83 -9.19
N ASN A 96 6.40 -45.61 -8.41
CA ASN A 96 4.97 -45.83 -8.56
C ASN A 96 4.09 -45.01 -7.60
N LEU A 97 4.66 -44.46 -6.55
CA LEU A 97 3.96 -43.63 -5.58
C LEU A 97 3.70 -42.24 -6.14
N VAL A 98 2.43 -41.84 -6.17
CA VAL A 98 2.04 -40.44 -6.34
C VAL A 98 1.73 -39.86 -4.97
N ARG A 99 2.29 -38.68 -4.71
CA ARG A 99 2.00 -37.88 -3.52
C ARG A 99 1.66 -36.46 -3.95
N GLN A 100 0.42 -36.07 -3.76
CA GLN A 100 -0.07 -34.75 -4.08
C GLN A 100 -0.59 -34.08 -2.81
N ASN A 101 -0.09 -32.88 -2.52
CA ASN A 101 -0.54 -32.13 -1.37
C ASN A 101 -0.61 -30.64 -1.68
N PHE A 102 -1.59 -29.99 -1.06
CA PHE A 102 -1.86 -28.57 -1.26
C PHE A 102 -2.63 -27.98 -0.08
N SER A 103 -2.55 -26.67 0.05
CA SER A 103 -3.28 -25.88 1.04
C SER A 103 -4.42 -25.10 0.40
N TYR A 104 -5.47 -24.81 1.16
CA TYR A 104 -6.56 -23.94 0.77
C TYR A 104 -7.17 -23.26 2.01
N ILE A 105 -8.02 -22.26 1.78
CA ILE A 105 -8.85 -21.65 2.82
C ILE A 105 -10.30 -22.11 2.60
N ASN A 106 -10.93 -22.65 3.65
CA ASN A 106 -12.31 -23.10 3.57
C ASN A 106 -13.30 -21.93 3.70
N ASP A 107 -14.60 -22.20 3.56
CA ASP A 107 -15.66 -21.19 3.55
C ASP A 107 -15.84 -20.53 4.94
N ALA A 108 -15.43 -21.22 6.01
CA ALA A 108 -15.34 -20.67 7.36
C ALA A 108 -14.07 -19.81 7.57
N GLY A 109 -13.18 -19.76 6.57
CA GLY A 109 -11.95 -19.00 6.61
C GLY A 109 -10.82 -19.63 7.43
N GLU A 110 -10.87 -20.93 7.66
CA GLU A 110 -9.85 -21.75 8.33
C GLU A 110 -8.73 -22.16 7.35
N SER A 111 -7.52 -22.37 7.88
CA SER A 111 -6.40 -22.89 7.08
C SER A 111 -6.46 -24.41 7.01
N CYS A 112 -6.62 -24.94 5.80
CA CYS A 112 -6.72 -26.37 5.54
C CYS A 112 -5.59 -26.86 4.63
N GLY A 113 -5.22 -28.13 4.79
CA GLY A 113 -4.30 -28.85 3.92
C GLY A 113 -4.87 -30.22 3.54
N LEU A 114 -4.63 -30.65 2.31
CA LEU A 114 -5.06 -31.96 1.81
C LEU A 114 -3.87 -32.72 1.25
N LEU A 115 -3.73 -33.98 1.64
CA LEU A 115 -2.78 -34.95 1.10
C LEU A 115 -3.57 -36.07 0.41
N VAL A 116 -3.18 -36.40 -0.81
CA VAL A 116 -3.64 -37.58 -1.53
C VAL A 116 -2.41 -38.36 -1.95
N MET A 117 -2.33 -39.62 -1.54
CA MET A 117 -1.27 -40.54 -1.91
C MET A 117 -1.84 -41.85 -2.45
N TYR A 118 -1.23 -42.40 -3.48
CA TYR A 118 -1.69 -43.64 -4.09
C TYR A 118 -0.61 -44.27 -4.96
N ARG A 119 -0.84 -45.52 -5.36
CA ARG A 119 0.00 -46.25 -6.29
C ARG A 119 -0.54 -46.23 -7.72
N LYS A 120 0.32 -45.95 -8.70
CA LYS A 120 -0.04 -46.00 -10.13
C LYS A 120 -0.27 -47.43 -10.63
N ASP A 121 0.56 -48.36 -10.16
CA ASP A 121 0.53 -49.78 -10.51
C ASP A 121 -0.51 -50.57 -9.69
N ASP A 122 -1.07 -49.97 -8.65
CA ASP A 122 -2.19 -50.52 -7.88
C ASP A 122 -3.15 -49.42 -7.43
N PRO A 123 -4.07 -49.00 -8.32
CA PRO A 123 -5.01 -47.92 -8.04
C PRO A 123 -5.94 -48.20 -6.84
N LYS A 124 -6.01 -49.44 -6.33
CA LYS A 124 -6.80 -49.78 -5.13
C LYS A 124 -6.05 -49.52 -3.84
N GLN A 125 -4.79 -49.07 -3.89
CA GLN A 125 -4.01 -48.70 -2.71
C GLN A 125 -3.84 -47.18 -2.65
N TRP A 126 -4.63 -46.50 -1.82
CA TRP A 126 -4.62 -45.05 -1.67
C TRP A 126 -4.96 -44.59 -0.25
N VAL A 127 -4.52 -43.37 0.08
CA VAL A 127 -4.84 -42.64 1.31
C VAL A 127 -5.10 -41.17 0.99
N MET A 128 -6.12 -40.61 1.59
CA MET A 128 -6.46 -39.19 1.57
C MET A 128 -6.50 -38.66 3.00
N ALA A 129 -5.79 -37.58 3.27
CA ALA A 129 -5.73 -37.00 4.60
C ALA A 129 -5.97 -35.49 4.56
N LEU A 130 -6.90 -35.03 5.39
CA LEU A 130 -7.24 -33.62 5.59
C LEU A 130 -6.70 -33.18 6.94
N GLY A 131 -5.99 -32.05 6.96
CA GLY A 131 -5.62 -31.34 8.18
C GLY A 131 -6.28 -29.97 8.22
N LYS A 132 -6.87 -29.61 9.37
CA LYS A 132 -7.37 -28.26 9.66
C LYS A 132 -6.50 -27.60 10.73
N ASN A 133 -6.36 -26.28 10.63
CA ASN A 133 -5.65 -25.44 11.61
C ASN A 133 -4.20 -25.90 11.85
N GLY A 134 -3.50 -26.29 10.79
CA GLY A 134 -2.12 -26.80 10.86
C GLY A 134 -1.10 -25.87 11.56
N HIS A 135 -1.42 -24.58 11.68
CA HIS A 135 -0.64 -23.54 12.36
C HIS A 135 -0.74 -23.59 13.89
N ALA A 136 -1.82 -24.17 14.44
CA ALA A 136 -2.12 -24.22 15.87
C ALA A 136 -1.29 -25.30 16.61
N ALA A 137 -1.51 -25.47 17.92
CA ALA A 137 -0.88 -26.54 18.69
C ALA A 137 -1.44 -27.94 18.32
N PRO A 138 -0.71 -29.05 18.54
CA PRO A 138 -1.13 -30.39 18.10
C PRO A 138 -2.52 -30.83 18.56
N GLN A 139 -2.96 -30.44 19.75
CA GLN A 139 -4.29 -30.75 20.29
C GLN A 139 -5.44 -30.03 19.57
N ASP A 140 -5.15 -28.90 18.90
CA ASP A 140 -6.14 -28.05 18.22
C ASP A 140 -6.16 -28.29 16.70
N ARG A 141 -5.28 -29.17 16.20
CA ARG A 141 -5.21 -29.57 14.78
C ARG A 141 -6.13 -30.75 14.53
N ALA A 142 -7.27 -30.54 13.88
CA ALA A 142 -8.15 -31.64 13.49
C ALA A 142 -7.60 -32.37 12.25
N LEU A 143 -7.53 -33.70 12.31
CA LEU A 143 -7.06 -34.56 11.23
C LEU A 143 -8.12 -35.61 10.88
N TYR A 144 -8.28 -35.85 9.58
CA TYR A 144 -9.15 -36.89 9.02
C TYR A 144 -8.35 -37.68 7.99
N CYS A 145 -8.22 -38.98 8.19
CA CYS A 145 -7.46 -39.88 7.31
C CYS A 145 -8.38 -40.97 6.79
N LEU A 146 -8.52 -41.05 5.47
CA LEU A 146 -9.35 -42.02 4.78
C LEU A 146 -8.47 -42.88 3.86
N SER A 147 -8.62 -44.18 3.89
CA SER A 147 -7.82 -45.11 3.07
C SER A 147 -8.68 -46.18 2.41
N SER A 148 -8.15 -46.80 1.36
CA SER A 148 -8.79 -47.94 0.71
C SER A 148 -8.59 -49.28 1.42
N PHE A 149 -7.65 -49.33 2.37
CA PHE A 149 -7.26 -50.51 3.13
C PHE A 149 -7.37 -50.25 4.64
N ASP A 150 -7.47 -51.31 5.43
CA ASP A 150 -7.61 -51.22 6.88
C ASP A 150 -6.37 -50.57 7.53
N LEU A 151 -6.61 -49.54 8.34
CA LEU A 151 -5.57 -48.80 9.07
C LEU A 151 -5.22 -49.42 10.42
N ASN A 152 -6.02 -50.35 10.95
CA ASN A 152 -5.75 -50.98 12.26
C ASN A 152 -4.34 -51.57 12.38
N PRO A 153 -3.75 -52.23 11.35
CA PRO A 153 -2.38 -52.73 11.43
C PRO A 153 -1.32 -51.65 11.61
N PHE A 154 -1.62 -50.39 11.30
CA PHE A 154 -0.71 -49.26 11.43
C PHE A 154 -0.84 -48.54 12.80
N ILE A 155 -1.87 -48.86 13.59
CA ILE A 155 -2.05 -48.34 14.95
C ILE A 155 -1.15 -49.12 15.92
N LYS A 156 -0.13 -48.43 16.44
CA LYS A 156 0.85 -48.98 17.38
C LYS A 156 0.41 -48.83 18.84
N ASP A 157 -0.28 -47.75 19.17
CA ASP A 157 -0.85 -47.55 20.50
C ASP A 157 -2.39 -47.64 20.47
N ARG A 158 -2.91 -48.75 21.01
CA ARG A 158 -4.35 -49.03 21.09
C ARG A 158 -5.07 -48.22 22.19
N ASN A 159 -4.33 -47.59 23.10
CA ASN A 159 -4.89 -46.76 24.17
C ASN A 159 -5.01 -45.28 23.78
N SER A 160 -4.59 -44.91 22.57
CA SER A 160 -4.62 -43.54 22.04
C SER A 160 -6.02 -42.93 21.88
N GLY A 161 -7.08 -43.74 22.03
CA GLY A 161 -8.47 -43.31 21.84
C GLY A 161 -8.89 -43.12 20.38
N VAL A 162 -8.00 -43.45 19.43
CA VAL A 162 -8.26 -43.39 17.98
C VAL A 162 -8.91 -44.70 17.53
N ALA A 163 -10.04 -44.60 16.83
CA ALA A 163 -10.76 -45.74 16.26
C ALA A 163 -10.73 -45.70 14.73
N VAL A 164 -10.60 -46.88 14.12
CA VAL A 164 -10.75 -47.07 12.67
C VAL A 164 -12.18 -47.52 12.40
N SER A 165 -12.91 -46.80 11.54
CA SER A 165 -14.26 -47.16 11.13
C SER A 165 -14.32 -47.46 9.63
N SER A 166 -15.04 -48.51 9.24
CA SER A 166 -15.36 -48.74 7.82
C SER A 166 -16.49 -47.80 7.41
N VAL A 167 -16.34 -47.13 6.26
CA VAL A 167 -17.33 -46.20 5.71
C VAL A 167 -17.73 -46.62 4.29
N PRO A 168 -18.92 -46.23 3.80
CA PRO A 168 -19.40 -46.67 2.48
C PRO A 168 -18.77 -45.89 1.31
N SER A 169 -18.32 -44.65 1.53
CA SER A 169 -17.92 -43.71 0.49
C SER A 169 -16.90 -42.68 1.01
N LEU A 170 -16.55 -41.71 0.16
CA LEU A 170 -15.73 -40.54 0.52
C LEU A 170 -16.50 -39.49 1.35
N ASP A 171 -17.83 -39.60 1.47
CA ASP A 171 -18.70 -38.56 2.02
C ASP A 171 -18.28 -38.04 3.40
N PRO A 172 -17.83 -38.87 4.36
CA PRO A 172 -17.36 -38.38 5.64
C PRO A 172 -16.18 -37.41 5.54
N LEU A 173 -15.27 -37.63 4.58
CA LEU A 173 -14.15 -36.71 4.34
C LEU A 173 -14.63 -35.46 3.57
N LEU A 174 -15.51 -35.63 2.58
CA LEU A 174 -16.05 -34.51 1.79
C LEU A 174 -16.81 -33.50 2.66
N GLN A 175 -17.59 -33.97 3.65
CA GLN A 175 -18.29 -33.13 4.62
C GLN A 175 -17.35 -32.25 5.44
N GLN A 176 -16.08 -32.67 5.60
CA GLN A 176 -15.10 -31.92 6.38
C GLN A 176 -14.33 -30.89 5.57
N ILE A 177 -14.32 -30.95 4.24
CA ILE A 177 -13.55 -30.02 3.38
C ILE A 177 -14.03 -28.57 3.57
N GLY A 178 -15.35 -28.36 3.64
CA GLY A 178 -15.93 -27.04 3.85
C GLY A 178 -15.58 -26.02 2.75
N SER A 179 -15.34 -26.47 1.52
CA SER A 179 -15.07 -25.61 0.36
C SER A 179 -15.48 -26.30 -0.93
N ALA A 180 -16.16 -25.55 -1.81
CA ALA A 180 -16.72 -26.09 -3.04
C ALA A 180 -15.67 -26.65 -4.02
N LEU A 181 -14.56 -25.93 -4.24
CA LEU A 181 -13.55 -26.31 -5.23
C LEU A 181 -12.80 -27.59 -4.86
N PRO A 182 -12.09 -27.70 -3.70
CA PRO A 182 -11.46 -28.95 -3.30
C PRO A 182 -12.46 -30.09 -3.13
N GLY A 183 -13.70 -29.79 -2.70
CA GLY A 183 -14.78 -30.77 -2.55
C GLY A 183 -15.15 -31.42 -3.88
N MET A 184 -15.41 -30.62 -4.91
CA MET A 184 -15.72 -31.11 -6.25
C MET A 184 -14.55 -31.90 -6.87
N LEU A 185 -13.31 -31.46 -6.67
CA LEU A 185 -12.14 -32.21 -7.16
C LEU A 185 -12.04 -33.58 -6.48
N LEU A 186 -12.25 -33.64 -5.15
CA LEU A 186 -12.12 -34.90 -4.41
C LEU A 186 -13.28 -35.87 -4.68
N GLN A 187 -14.48 -35.37 -5.01
CA GLN A 187 -15.60 -36.22 -5.45
C GLN A 187 -15.25 -37.08 -6.67
N ASN A 188 -14.34 -36.60 -7.53
CA ASN A 188 -13.89 -37.30 -8.73
C ASN A 188 -12.60 -38.12 -8.52
N ALA A 189 -12.12 -38.22 -7.27
CA ALA A 189 -10.85 -38.86 -6.96
C ALA A 189 -10.91 -40.38 -6.92
N VAL A 190 -12.07 -40.98 -6.61
CA VAL A 190 -12.24 -42.44 -6.50
C VAL A 190 -13.37 -42.91 -7.40
N ASN A 191 -13.13 -43.98 -8.14
CA ASN A 191 -14.10 -44.64 -9.02
C ASN A 191 -15.06 -45.53 -8.21
N GLY A 192 -16.16 -45.98 -8.84
CA GLY A 192 -17.17 -46.83 -8.19
C GLY A 192 -16.65 -48.18 -7.65
N ASP A 193 -15.47 -48.64 -8.11
CA ASP A 193 -14.81 -49.87 -7.66
C ASP A 193 -13.79 -49.66 -6.52
N ASN A 194 -13.81 -48.48 -5.89
CA ASN A 194 -12.88 -48.06 -4.83
C ASN A 194 -11.42 -47.89 -5.30
N ALA A 195 -11.16 -47.85 -6.61
CA ALA A 195 -9.86 -47.47 -7.15
C ALA A 195 -9.72 -45.95 -7.29
N ILE A 196 -8.54 -45.39 -7.03
CA ILE A 196 -8.25 -44.00 -7.32
C ILE A 196 -8.33 -43.75 -8.84
N ASN A 197 -8.92 -42.63 -9.24
CA ASN A 197 -8.82 -42.13 -10.60
C ASN A 197 -7.39 -41.58 -10.81
N LEU A 198 -6.59 -42.25 -11.64
CA LEU A 198 -5.21 -41.84 -11.91
C LEU A 198 -5.11 -40.42 -12.52
N ARG A 199 -6.18 -39.94 -13.17
CA ARG A 199 -6.25 -38.57 -13.71
C ARG A 199 -6.38 -37.51 -12.62
N PHE A 200 -6.67 -37.90 -11.38
CA PHE A 200 -6.66 -37.00 -10.25
C PHE A 200 -5.34 -36.24 -10.12
N GLN A 201 -4.20 -36.81 -10.57
CA GLN A 201 -2.92 -36.09 -10.59
C GLN A 201 -2.99 -34.73 -11.31
N ARG A 202 -3.88 -34.57 -12.31
CA ARG A 202 -4.04 -33.36 -13.13
C ARG A 202 -4.51 -32.14 -12.33
N ILE A 203 -5.01 -32.31 -11.10
CA ILE A 203 -5.30 -31.15 -10.24
C ILE A 203 -4.04 -30.34 -9.91
N ALA A 204 -2.83 -30.91 -10.08
CA ALA A 204 -1.57 -30.18 -9.91
C ALA A 204 -1.50 -28.92 -10.79
N LEU A 205 -2.12 -28.97 -11.97
CA LEU A 205 -2.16 -27.88 -12.94
C LEU A 205 -2.90 -26.64 -12.42
N LEU A 206 -3.77 -26.83 -11.42
CA LEU A 206 -4.57 -25.80 -10.79
C LEU A 206 -3.88 -25.13 -9.59
N MET A 207 -2.77 -25.70 -9.10
CA MET A 207 -2.08 -25.22 -7.91
C MET A 207 -1.14 -24.08 -8.28
N ARG A 208 -0.98 -23.11 -7.36
CA ARG A 208 -0.04 -22.00 -7.51
C ARG A 208 0.91 -21.94 -6.33
N LYS A 209 2.16 -21.56 -6.61
CA LYS A 209 3.13 -21.23 -5.55
C LYS A 209 2.83 -19.82 -5.03
N LEU A 210 3.06 -19.63 -3.74
CA LEU A 210 2.94 -18.34 -3.08
C LEU A 210 4.17 -17.49 -3.38
N HIS A 211 3.97 -16.23 -3.77
CA HIS A 211 5.07 -15.28 -3.98
C HIS A 211 5.01 -14.19 -2.90
N VAL A 212 5.98 -14.19 -1.99
CA VAL A 212 6.02 -13.24 -0.87
C VAL A 212 6.60 -11.91 -1.34
N VAL A 213 5.90 -10.81 -1.07
CA VAL A 213 6.35 -9.45 -1.37
C VAL A 213 6.22 -8.65 -0.08
N GLN A 214 7.35 -8.37 0.58
CA GLN A 214 7.38 -7.71 1.90
C GLN A 214 6.44 -8.44 2.89
N ASP A 215 5.42 -7.75 3.41
CA ASP A 215 4.44 -8.27 4.39
C ASP A 215 3.16 -8.82 3.75
N THR A 216 3.16 -9.07 2.43
CA THR A 216 2.01 -9.64 1.71
C THR A 216 2.44 -10.78 0.76
N VAL A 217 1.45 -11.40 0.12
CA VAL A 217 1.65 -12.49 -0.85
C VAL A 217 0.83 -12.25 -2.10
N THR A 218 1.38 -12.66 -3.24
CA THR A 218 0.69 -12.69 -4.53
C THR A 218 0.72 -14.11 -5.11
N LEU A 219 -0.09 -14.35 -6.15
CA LEU A 219 -0.05 -15.57 -6.94
C LEU A 219 0.38 -15.22 -8.36
N ARG A 220 1.42 -15.89 -8.88
CA ARG A 220 1.76 -15.81 -10.31
C ARG A 220 0.64 -16.50 -11.11
N ALA A 221 0.11 -15.83 -12.14
CA ALA A 221 -0.97 -16.35 -12.99
C ALA A 221 -2.19 -16.91 -12.20
N PRO A 222 -2.94 -16.06 -11.47
CA PRO A 222 -4.11 -16.49 -10.70
C PRO A 222 -5.20 -17.07 -11.62
N ILE A 223 -5.95 -18.04 -11.11
CA ILE A 223 -6.94 -18.79 -11.90
C ILE A 223 -8.37 -18.40 -11.50
N PRO A 224 -9.19 -17.89 -12.44
CA PRO A 224 -10.63 -17.79 -12.27
C PRO A 224 -11.28 -19.18 -12.48
N PHE A 225 -11.34 -19.99 -11.42
CA PHE A 225 -11.83 -21.38 -11.50
C PHE A 225 -13.24 -21.52 -12.08
N PHE A 226 -14.08 -20.49 -11.94
CA PHE A 226 -15.45 -20.47 -12.48
C PHE A 226 -15.50 -20.43 -14.02
N GLU A 227 -14.40 -20.05 -14.68
CA GLU A 227 -14.30 -20.04 -16.15
C GLU A 227 -13.82 -21.37 -16.73
N LEU A 228 -13.41 -22.31 -15.89
CA LEU A 228 -12.83 -23.59 -16.30
C LEU A 228 -13.88 -24.71 -16.30
N ASN A 229 -13.84 -25.55 -17.32
CA ASN A 229 -14.56 -26.83 -17.32
C ASN A 229 -13.80 -27.86 -16.47
N LEU A 230 -13.87 -27.72 -15.14
CA LEU A 230 -13.11 -28.56 -14.21
C LEU A 230 -13.38 -30.07 -14.34
N PRO A 231 -14.61 -30.55 -14.64
CA PRO A 231 -14.83 -31.97 -14.92
C PRO A 231 -13.96 -32.54 -16.06
N ALA A 232 -13.57 -31.72 -17.04
CA ALA A 232 -12.71 -32.16 -18.13
C ALA A 232 -11.29 -32.56 -17.68
N LEU A 233 -10.86 -32.16 -16.47
CA LEU A 233 -9.61 -32.66 -15.88
C LEU A 233 -9.61 -34.18 -15.76
N PHE A 234 -10.76 -34.80 -15.54
CA PHE A 234 -10.90 -36.23 -15.32
C PHE A 234 -11.29 -36.99 -16.61
N ALA A 235 -11.55 -36.29 -17.71
CA ALA A 235 -11.90 -36.86 -19.01
C ALA A 235 -10.66 -37.34 -19.79
N ASP A 236 -10.86 -37.99 -20.93
CA ASP A 236 -9.79 -38.45 -21.82
C ASP A 236 -9.10 -37.25 -22.49
N ASN A 237 -7.85 -36.99 -22.10
CA ASN A 237 -7.07 -35.85 -22.59
C ASN A 237 -5.57 -36.18 -22.57
N PRO A 238 -5.04 -36.81 -23.65
CA PRO A 238 -3.63 -37.18 -23.76
C PRO A 238 -2.66 -35.99 -23.64
N ALA A 239 -3.08 -34.78 -24.01
CA ALA A 239 -2.23 -33.59 -23.86
C ALA A 239 -1.92 -33.28 -22.38
N LEU A 240 -2.92 -33.37 -21.50
CA LEU A 240 -2.73 -33.21 -20.06
C LEU A 240 -1.82 -34.30 -19.47
N ASP A 241 -1.91 -35.53 -20.00
CA ASP A 241 -1.06 -36.64 -19.56
C ASP A 241 0.41 -36.41 -19.95
N ARG A 242 0.67 -35.92 -21.17
CA ARG A 242 2.03 -35.52 -21.59
C ARG A 242 2.59 -34.42 -20.70
N ILE A 243 1.81 -33.38 -20.41
CA ILE A 243 2.21 -32.29 -19.52
C ILE A 243 2.66 -32.82 -18.14
N LEU A 244 1.87 -33.71 -17.54
CA LEU A 244 2.19 -34.30 -16.24
C LEU A 244 3.38 -35.26 -16.29
N GLN A 245 3.47 -36.09 -17.34
CA GLN A 245 4.57 -37.03 -17.54
C GLN A 245 5.92 -36.31 -17.49
N TYR A 246 6.04 -35.19 -18.20
CA TYR A 246 7.24 -34.38 -18.25
C TYR A 246 7.34 -33.32 -17.13
N LYS A 247 6.38 -33.30 -16.20
CA LYS A 247 6.32 -32.38 -15.06
C LYS A 247 6.46 -30.91 -15.47
N ILE A 248 5.76 -30.50 -16.52
CA ILE A 248 5.86 -29.11 -17.04
C ILE A 248 5.35 -28.11 -16.01
N GLN A 249 4.29 -28.47 -15.27
CA GLN A 249 3.67 -27.62 -14.26
C GLN A 249 4.56 -27.31 -13.04
N ASP A 250 5.62 -28.10 -12.83
CA ASP A 250 6.56 -27.87 -11.72
C ASP A 250 7.50 -26.69 -12.04
N GLU A 251 7.63 -26.32 -13.32
CA GLU A 251 8.52 -25.25 -13.81
C GLU A 251 7.76 -24.08 -14.44
N LEU A 252 6.62 -24.35 -15.10
CA LEU A 252 5.79 -23.32 -15.74
C LEU A 252 4.40 -23.23 -15.10
N SER A 253 4.03 -22.04 -14.65
CA SER A 253 2.66 -21.74 -14.22
C SER A 253 1.82 -21.35 -15.42
N PHE A 254 0.84 -22.18 -15.80
CA PHE A 254 -0.03 -21.89 -16.92
C PHE A 254 -1.02 -20.76 -16.62
N SER A 255 -1.30 -19.88 -17.58
CA SER A 255 -2.39 -18.92 -17.43
C SER A 255 -3.76 -19.58 -17.46
N ALA A 256 -4.77 -18.83 -17.03
CA ALA A 256 -6.16 -19.22 -17.12
C ALA A 256 -6.59 -19.56 -18.55
N ASN A 257 -6.09 -18.82 -19.54
CA ASN A 257 -6.43 -19.03 -20.96
C ASN A 257 -5.89 -20.36 -21.49
N VAL A 258 -4.64 -20.69 -21.16
CA VAL A 258 -4.02 -21.98 -21.51
C VAL A 258 -4.81 -23.14 -20.90
N LEU A 259 -5.15 -23.04 -19.60
CA LEU A 259 -5.95 -24.06 -18.92
C LEU A 259 -7.36 -24.18 -19.51
N LYS A 260 -8.00 -23.05 -19.81
CA LYS A 260 -9.35 -23.01 -20.39
C LYS A 260 -9.39 -23.70 -21.75
N ASP A 261 -8.43 -23.43 -22.62
CA ASP A 261 -8.32 -24.11 -23.91
C ASP A 261 -8.10 -25.61 -23.72
N LEU A 262 -7.11 -26.02 -22.91
CA LEU A 262 -6.81 -27.42 -22.63
C LEU A 262 -7.99 -28.22 -22.07
N LEU A 263 -8.93 -27.56 -21.39
CA LEU A 263 -10.13 -28.16 -20.77
C LEU A 263 -11.40 -28.01 -21.63
N SER A 264 -11.30 -27.39 -22.80
CA SER A 264 -12.42 -27.15 -23.71
C SER A 264 -12.42 -28.10 -24.91
N GLU A 265 -13.58 -28.27 -25.55
CA GLU A 265 -13.71 -28.95 -26.83
C GLU A 265 -14.47 -28.06 -27.82
N PRO A 266 -13.92 -27.76 -29.01
CA PRO A 266 -12.60 -28.18 -29.51
C PRO A 266 -11.44 -27.38 -28.89
N SER A 267 -10.31 -28.04 -28.61
CA SER A 267 -9.07 -27.37 -28.16
C SER A 267 -8.00 -27.33 -29.26
N GLN A 268 -7.46 -26.15 -29.56
CA GLN A 268 -6.35 -26.02 -30.51
C GLN A 268 -5.03 -26.42 -29.87
N LEU A 269 -4.76 -25.97 -28.64
CA LEU A 269 -3.53 -26.33 -27.94
C LEU A 269 -3.42 -27.86 -27.72
N ARG A 270 -4.54 -28.53 -27.44
CA ARG A 270 -4.58 -30.00 -27.35
C ARG A 270 -4.07 -30.65 -28.64
N LYS A 271 -4.57 -30.22 -29.80
CA LYS A 271 -4.16 -30.75 -31.10
C LYS A 271 -2.67 -30.53 -31.36
N GLU A 272 -2.16 -29.34 -31.04
CA GLU A 272 -0.75 -29.00 -31.21
C GLU A 272 0.16 -29.86 -30.31
N ILE A 273 -0.22 -30.06 -29.03
CA ILE A 273 0.54 -30.92 -28.11
C ILE A 273 0.52 -32.38 -28.57
N GLU A 274 -0.61 -32.88 -29.04
CA GLU A 274 -0.76 -34.27 -29.50
C GLU A 274 0.02 -34.52 -30.79
N ALA A 275 0.10 -33.53 -31.69
CA ALA A 275 0.83 -33.59 -32.96
C ALA A 275 2.37 -33.51 -32.82
N LEU A 276 2.89 -33.16 -31.64
CA LEU A 276 4.34 -33.15 -31.40
C LEU A 276 4.97 -34.54 -31.56
N HIS A 277 6.05 -34.61 -32.34
CA HIS A 277 6.87 -35.80 -32.50
C HIS A 277 7.88 -35.87 -31.37
N LEU A 278 7.62 -36.73 -30.39
CA LEU A 278 8.50 -36.93 -29.25
C LEU A 278 9.66 -37.87 -29.61
N THR A 279 10.81 -37.60 -29.03
CA THR A 279 12.07 -38.35 -29.21
C THR A 279 12.31 -39.31 -28.05
N ALA A 280 13.40 -40.08 -28.08
CA ALA A 280 13.85 -40.88 -26.92
C ALA A 280 14.47 -40.03 -25.80
N ASP A 281 14.80 -38.75 -26.06
CA ASP A 281 15.40 -37.85 -25.09
C ASP A 281 14.32 -37.07 -24.34
N GLU A 282 14.04 -37.47 -23.09
CA GLU A 282 13.03 -36.84 -22.24
C GLU A 282 13.29 -35.34 -22.01
N ARG A 283 14.56 -34.92 -21.96
CA ARG A 283 14.93 -33.52 -21.76
C ARG A 283 14.49 -32.68 -22.94
N VAL A 284 14.75 -33.17 -24.16
CA VAL A 284 14.32 -32.50 -25.40
C VAL A 284 12.79 -32.44 -25.48
N ASN A 285 12.11 -33.54 -25.17
CA ASN A 285 10.64 -33.58 -25.18
C ASN A 285 10.02 -32.59 -24.18
N LYS A 286 10.60 -32.52 -22.98
CA LYS A 286 10.20 -31.54 -21.96
C LYS A 286 10.35 -30.12 -22.49
N SER A 287 11.50 -29.77 -23.06
CA SER A 287 11.74 -28.44 -23.65
C SER A 287 10.80 -28.14 -24.82
N LEU A 288 10.54 -29.08 -25.73
CA LEU A 288 9.59 -28.91 -26.83
C LEU A 288 8.20 -28.54 -26.33
N LEU A 289 7.70 -29.24 -25.32
CA LEU A 289 6.39 -28.95 -24.72
C LEU A 289 6.35 -27.56 -24.11
N LYS A 290 7.40 -27.14 -23.39
CA LYS A 290 7.49 -25.77 -22.85
C LYS A 290 7.46 -24.72 -23.95
N VAL A 291 8.29 -24.88 -24.99
CA VAL A 291 8.35 -23.94 -26.11
C VAL A 291 6.99 -23.83 -26.79
N LEU A 292 6.35 -24.96 -27.09
CA LEU A 292 5.03 -24.98 -27.72
C LEU A 292 3.99 -24.25 -26.87
N ILE A 293 3.90 -24.55 -25.57
CA ILE A 293 2.91 -23.95 -24.66
C ILE A 293 3.14 -22.44 -24.53
N VAL A 294 4.39 -22.00 -24.31
CA VAL A 294 4.72 -20.57 -24.19
C VAL A 294 4.47 -19.84 -25.50
N PHE A 295 4.86 -20.41 -26.64
CA PHE A 295 4.61 -19.78 -27.94
C PHE A 295 3.13 -19.71 -28.27
N TYR A 296 2.35 -20.73 -27.92
CA TYR A 296 0.90 -20.69 -28.06
C TYR A 296 0.30 -19.57 -27.21
N GLU A 297 0.66 -19.52 -25.94
CA GLU A 297 0.16 -18.53 -24.99
C GLU A 297 0.48 -17.09 -25.39
N LYS A 298 1.70 -16.84 -25.91
CA LYS A 298 2.15 -15.51 -26.34
C LYS A 298 1.78 -15.17 -27.80
N GLY A 299 1.08 -16.05 -28.51
CA GLY A 299 0.72 -15.85 -29.93
C GLY A 299 1.90 -15.89 -30.89
N LEU A 300 3.01 -16.52 -30.51
CA LEU A 300 4.26 -16.63 -31.28
C LEU A 300 4.37 -17.94 -32.08
N LEU A 301 3.45 -18.89 -31.88
CA LEU A 301 3.57 -20.26 -32.41
C LEU A 301 3.73 -20.30 -33.94
N GLU A 302 2.84 -19.65 -34.70
CA GLU A 302 2.86 -19.74 -36.16
C GLU A 302 4.12 -19.11 -36.77
N GLN A 303 4.57 -17.98 -36.22
CA GLN A 303 5.76 -17.27 -36.72
C GLN A 303 7.05 -18.04 -36.46
N ASN A 304 7.06 -18.92 -35.46
CA ASN A 304 8.25 -19.61 -34.95
C ASN A 304 8.16 -21.14 -35.01
N ARG A 305 7.26 -21.66 -35.87
CA ARG A 305 6.99 -23.11 -35.99
C ARG A 305 8.22 -23.92 -36.41
N ASN A 306 9.15 -23.31 -37.16
CA ASN A 306 10.44 -23.88 -37.54
C ASN A 306 11.36 -24.20 -36.34
N LEU A 307 11.20 -23.50 -35.21
CA LEU A 307 11.99 -23.79 -34.00
C LEU A 307 11.56 -25.10 -33.34
N LEU A 308 10.27 -25.43 -33.40
CA LEU A 308 9.74 -26.68 -32.87
C LEU A 308 10.21 -27.91 -33.66
N THR A 309 10.62 -27.73 -34.91
CA THR A 309 11.18 -28.81 -35.75
C THR A 309 12.70 -28.89 -35.68
N ASN A 310 13.39 -27.89 -35.12
CA ASN A 310 14.84 -27.87 -34.94
C ASN A 310 15.26 -28.51 -33.61
N LEU A 311 15.26 -29.85 -33.57
CA LEU A 311 15.59 -30.62 -32.37
C LEU A 311 17.01 -30.39 -31.84
N GLU A 312 17.97 -30.13 -32.74
CA GLU A 312 19.36 -29.85 -32.33
C GLU A 312 19.43 -28.55 -31.52
N LEU A 313 18.70 -27.53 -31.94
CA LEU A 313 18.63 -26.26 -31.23
C LEU A 313 17.95 -26.39 -29.86
N ILE A 314 16.80 -27.07 -29.82
CA ILE A 314 16.11 -27.35 -28.57
C ILE A 314 17.03 -28.10 -27.60
N LYS A 315 17.79 -29.08 -28.12
CA LYS A 315 18.76 -29.83 -27.33
C LYS A 315 19.90 -28.95 -26.80
N LYS A 316 20.41 -28.01 -27.61
CA LYS A 316 21.49 -27.07 -27.22
C LYS A 316 21.05 -26.16 -26.07
N PHE A 317 19.84 -25.59 -26.16
CA PHE A 317 19.37 -24.59 -25.21
C PHE A 317 18.41 -25.11 -24.13
N SER A 318 18.17 -26.42 -24.05
CA SER A 318 17.20 -27.00 -23.09
C SER A 318 17.47 -26.64 -21.63
N ALA A 319 18.74 -26.40 -21.25
CA ALA A 319 19.14 -26.01 -19.89
C ALA A 319 18.77 -24.56 -19.55
N TYR A 320 18.44 -23.74 -20.56
CA TYR A 320 18.15 -22.32 -20.46
C TYR A 320 16.68 -22.00 -20.80
N MET A 321 15.78 -22.97 -20.63
CA MET A 321 14.34 -22.86 -20.90
C MET A 321 13.53 -23.23 -19.65
N TRP A 322 13.90 -22.67 -18.49
CA TRP A 322 13.20 -22.92 -17.23
C TRP A 322 12.21 -21.82 -16.88
N ASP A 323 12.34 -20.63 -17.47
CA ASP A 323 11.39 -19.51 -17.36
C ASP A 323 10.75 -19.15 -18.71
N GLU A 324 9.52 -18.62 -18.67
CA GLU A 324 8.76 -18.22 -19.87
C GLU A 324 9.48 -17.12 -20.68
N THR A 325 10.17 -16.20 -20.00
CA THR A 325 10.85 -15.08 -20.64
C THR A 325 12.05 -15.58 -21.44
N GLN A 326 12.82 -16.54 -20.91
CA GLN A 326 13.93 -17.13 -21.65
C GLN A 326 13.43 -17.78 -22.96
N ILE A 327 12.33 -18.53 -22.89
CA ILE A 327 11.73 -19.18 -24.06
C ILE A 327 11.26 -18.15 -25.09
N LYS A 328 10.59 -17.08 -24.65
CA LYS A 328 10.13 -15.97 -25.51
C LYS A 328 11.28 -15.30 -26.27
N LEU A 329 12.47 -15.24 -25.69
CA LEU A 329 13.63 -14.53 -26.26
C LEU A 329 14.37 -15.31 -27.33
N ILE A 330 14.31 -16.65 -27.33
CA ILE A 330 15.07 -17.48 -28.27
C ILE A 330 14.84 -17.10 -29.73
N PRO A 331 13.58 -16.92 -30.22
CA PRO A 331 13.35 -16.46 -31.58
C PRO A 331 14.06 -15.16 -31.94
N PHE A 332 13.97 -14.17 -31.04
CA PHE A 332 14.59 -12.87 -31.24
C PHE A 332 16.12 -12.99 -31.33
N LEU A 333 16.72 -13.70 -30.38
CA LEU A 333 18.18 -13.92 -30.35
C LEU A 333 18.69 -14.61 -31.62
N MET A 334 17.93 -15.58 -32.13
CA MET A 334 18.27 -16.24 -33.39
C MET A 334 18.12 -15.31 -34.60
N GLN A 335 17.02 -14.57 -34.68
CA GLN A 335 16.75 -13.65 -35.80
C GLN A 335 17.81 -12.55 -35.88
N GLN A 336 18.32 -12.09 -34.74
CA GLN A 336 19.38 -11.09 -34.65
C GLN A 336 20.80 -11.67 -34.73
N ASN A 337 20.94 -12.95 -35.09
CA ASN A 337 22.21 -13.64 -35.29
C ASN A 337 23.16 -13.52 -34.09
N TYR A 338 22.66 -13.70 -32.87
CA TYR A 338 23.53 -13.89 -31.70
C TYR A 338 24.26 -15.24 -31.82
N SER A 339 25.54 -15.26 -31.44
CA SER A 339 26.32 -16.49 -31.35
C SER A 339 25.81 -17.39 -30.22
N GLU A 340 26.13 -18.68 -30.28
CA GLU A 340 25.69 -19.64 -29.27
C GLU A 340 26.16 -19.26 -27.85
N GLU A 341 27.40 -18.77 -27.71
CA GLU A 341 27.95 -18.33 -26.43
C GLU A 341 27.23 -17.09 -25.87
N GLU A 342 26.87 -16.13 -26.73
CA GLU A 342 26.09 -14.96 -26.31
C GLU A 342 24.69 -15.34 -25.85
N ILE A 343 24.01 -16.23 -26.59
CA ILE A 343 22.68 -16.75 -26.20
C ILE A 343 22.76 -17.42 -24.82
N ARG A 344 23.77 -18.28 -24.61
CA ARG A 344 23.97 -18.95 -23.31
C ARG A 344 24.22 -17.94 -22.20
N ARG A 345 25.07 -16.93 -22.44
CA ARG A 345 25.38 -15.88 -21.46
C ARG A 345 24.10 -15.14 -21.06
N ILE A 346 23.35 -14.62 -22.03
CA ILE A 346 22.12 -13.86 -21.79
C ILE A 346 21.09 -14.69 -21.04
N LEU A 347 20.81 -15.91 -21.50
CA LEU A 347 19.79 -16.75 -20.88
C LEU A 347 20.22 -17.33 -19.52
N SER A 348 21.51 -17.33 -19.18
CA SER A 348 22.00 -17.88 -17.91
C SER A 348 21.77 -16.99 -16.68
N ASN A 349 21.62 -15.67 -16.85
CA ASN A 349 21.46 -14.71 -15.75
C ASN A 349 20.11 -13.96 -15.87
N ALA A 350 19.35 -13.94 -14.76
CA ALA A 350 18.08 -13.24 -14.63
C ALA A 350 18.15 -11.75 -14.97
N ALA A 351 19.21 -11.05 -14.55
CA ALA A 351 19.38 -9.64 -14.89
C ALA A 351 19.41 -9.44 -16.41
N TYR A 352 20.09 -10.34 -17.14
CA TYR A 352 20.36 -10.17 -18.57
C TYR A 352 19.14 -10.49 -19.43
N TYR A 353 18.54 -11.68 -19.24
CA TYR A 353 17.37 -12.03 -20.05
C TYR A 353 16.15 -11.16 -19.70
N GLN A 354 15.99 -10.72 -18.45
CA GLN A 354 14.91 -9.80 -18.11
C GLN A 354 15.14 -8.40 -18.69
N ALA A 355 16.38 -7.89 -18.64
CA ALA A 355 16.73 -6.63 -19.29
C ALA A 355 16.44 -6.69 -20.79
N LEU A 356 16.91 -7.73 -21.49
CA LEU A 356 16.65 -7.89 -22.92
C LEU A 356 15.15 -7.95 -23.24
N ASN A 357 14.37 -8.71 -22.47
CA ASN A 357 12.93 -8.77 -22.67
C ASN A 357 12.27 -7.40 -22.47
N LYS A 358 12.68 -6.64 -21.45
CA LYS A 358 12.16 -5.29 -21.22
C LYS A 358 12.53 -4.33 -22.34
N LEU A 359 13.74 -4.42 -22.89
CA LEU A 359 14.15 -3.61 -24.04
C LEU A 359 13.28 -3.92 -25.26
N ILE A 360 12.99 -5.20 -25.52
CA ILE A 360 12.08 -5.60 -26.61
C ILE A 360 10.66 -5.06 -26.38
N ASP A 361 10.14 -5.16 -25.15
CA ASP A 361 8.81 -4.69 -24.78
C ASP A 361 8.70 -3.15 -24.84
N LEU A 362 9.82 -2.42 -24.63
CA LEU A 362 9.91 -0.97 -24.83
C LEU A 362 9.97 -0.60 -26.32
N GLU A 363 10.98 -1.08 -27.02
CA GLU A 363 11.17 -0.89 -28.46
C GLU A 363 12.20 -1.91 -29.00
N PRO A 364 11.87 -2.77 -29.98
CA PRO A 364 12.80 -3.77 -30.51
C PRO A 364 14.14 -3.22 -31.00
N ALA A 365 14.20 -1.96 -31.45
CA ALA A 365 15.44 -1.31 -31.88
C ALA A 365 16.46 -1.18 -30.73
N LEU A 366 16.01 -0.88 -29.50
CA LEU A 366 16.87 -0.80 -28.33
C LEU A 366 17.58 -2.14 -28.05
N ALA A 367 16.84 -3.25 -28.18
CA ALA A 367 17.38 -4.58 -27.98
C ALA A 367 18.39 -5.00 -29.07
N ILE A 368 18.28 -4.42 -30.27
CA ILE A 368 19.25 -4.63 -31.37
C ILE A 368 20.52 -3.83 -31.09
N GLU A 369 20.40 -2.56 -30.71
CA GLU A 369 21.52 -1.69 -30.36
C GLU A 369 22.32 -2.23 -29.16
N ALA A 370 21.62 -2.81 -28.18
CA ALA A 370 22.21 -3.41 -26.99
C ALA A 370 23.06 -4.68 -27.25
N LYS A 371 23.06 -5.24 -28.47
CA LYS A 371 23.69 -6.55 -28.75
C LYS A 371 25.14 -6.63 -28.28
N GLU A 372 25.95 -5.64 -28.65
CA GLU A 372 27.37 -5.62 -28.31
C GLU A 372 27.61 -5.41 -26.81
N PHE A 373 26.65 -4.87 -26.07
CA PHE A 373 26.81 -4.57 -24.64
C PHE A 373 26.82 -5.85 -23.80
N PHE A 374 26.24 -6.94 -24.29
CA PHE A 374 26.34 -8.24 -23.63
C PHE A 374 27.74 -8.88 -23.69
N ASN A 375 28.67 -8.25 -24.41
CA ASN A 375 30.09 -8.62 -24.47
C ASN A 375 30.99 -7.73 -23.60
N ASP A 376 30.46 -6.66 -23.01
CA ASP A 376 31.20 -5.75 -22.14
C ASP A 376 30.94 -6.08 -20.65
N PRO A 377 31.95 -6.50 -19.88
CA PRO A 377 31.80 -6.81 -18.45
C PRO A 377 31.23 -5.65 -17.63
N THR A 378 31.62 -4.41 -17.92
CA THR A 378 31.14 -3.23 -17.18
C THR A 378 29.63 -3.03 -17.41
N LYS A 379 29.17 -3.21 -18.66
CA LYS A 379 27.74 -3.13 -18.99
C LYS A 379 26.93 -4.25 -18.33
N LEU A 380 27.50 -5.42 -18.13
CA LEU A 380 26.84 -6.52 -17.43
C LEU A 380 26.69 -6.24 -15.92
N GLU A 381 27.71 -5.64 -15.29
CA GLU A 381 27.62 -5.19 -13.89
C GLU A 381 26.54 -4.12 -13.72
N GLU A 382 26.40 -3.18 -14.66
CA GLU A 382 25.30 -2.22 -14.69
C GLU A 382 23.92 -2.90 -14.75
N LEU A 383 23.76 -3.99 -15.51
CA LEU A 383 22.49 -4.73 -15.56
C LEU A 383 22.15 -5.42 -14.25
N ASP A 384 23.15 -5.99 -13.57
CA ASP A 384 22.95 -6.61 -12.25
C ASP A 384 22.51 -5.55 -11.22
N LEU A 385 23.08 -4.34 -11.29
CA LEU A 385 22.63 -3.20 -10.50
C LEU A 385 21.18 -2.81 -10.81
N ILE A 386 20.86 -2.56 -12.08
CA ILE A 386 19.51 -2.15 -12.50
C ILE A 386 18.47 -3.22 -12.09
N HIS A 387 18.80 -4.49 -12.24
CA HIS A 387 17.92 -5.60 -11.86
C HIS A 387 17.60 -5.60 -10.36
N SER A 388 18.53 -5.14 -9.51
CA SER A 388 18.36 -5.07 -8.05
C SER A 388 17.32 -4.04 -7.59
N PHE A 389 16.95 -3.07 -8.43
CA PHE A 389 15.97 -2.06 -8.05
C PHE A 389 14.57 -2.68 -7.86
N PRO A 390 13.75 -2.20 -6.90
CA PRO A 390 12.41 -2.75 -6.71
C PRO A 390 11.38 -2.23 -7.73
N ASP A 391 11.52 -0.99 -8.19
CA ASP A 391 10.53 -0.33 -9.06
C ASP A 391 10.73 -0.69 -10.54
N GLU A 392 9.64 -1.13 -11.18
CA GLU A 392 9.68 -1.67 -12.54
C GLU A 392 9.81 -0.59 -13.61
N ASP A 393 9.26 0.61 -13.38
CA ASP A 393 9.38 1.73 -14.32
C ASP A 393 10.75 2.40 -14.21
N CYS A 394 11.33 2.47 -13.01
CA CYS A 394 12.70 2.88 -12.78
C CYS A 394 13.69 1.97 -13.53
N LYS A 395 13.46 0.65 -13.51
CA LYS A 395 14.25 -0.28 -14.33
C LYS A 395 14.16 0.03 -15.81
N LYS A 396 12.97 0.28 -16.34
CA LYS A 396 12.78 0.62 -17.76
C LYS A 396 13.54 1.90 -18.11
N LEU A 397 13.43 2.93 -17.29
CA LEU A 397 14.15 4.19 -17.49
C LEU A 397 15.67 3.98 -17.47
N CYS A 398 16.19 3.24 -16.49
CA CYS A 398 17.61 2.92 -16.41
C CYS A 398 18.08 2.08 -17.60
N LEU A 399 17.26 1.16 -18.12
CA LEU A 399 17.58 0.41 -19.34
C LEU A 399 17.63 1.28 -20.59
N ILE A 400 16.79 2.32 -20.68
CA ILE A 400 16.88 3.33 -21.76
C ILE A 400 18.24 4.04 -21.68
N PHE A 401 18.65 4.49 -20.50
CA PHE A 401 19.98 5.09 -20.30
C PHE A 401 21.13 4.11 -20.52
N TRP A 402 20.95 2.83 -20.18
CA TRP A 402 21.94 1.78 -20.39
C TRP A 402 22.24 1.57 -21.87
N VAL A 403 21.22 1.65 -22.74
CA VAL A 403 21.35 1.51 -24.20
C VAL A 403 21.80 2.82 -24.87
N LYS A 404 21.06 3.91 -24.64
CA LYS A 404 21.20 5.17 -25.38
C LYS A 404 22.23 6.13 -24.76
N GLY A 405 22.52 5.98 -23.48
CA GLY A 405 23.33 6.91 -22.69
C GLY A 405 24.58 6.26 -22.10
N SER A 406 25.23 6.99 -21.21
CA SER A 406 26.48 6.60 -20.56
C SER A 406 26.51 7.03 -19.11
N LEU A 407 25.60 6.47 -18.30
CA LEU A 407 25.58 6.71 -16.87
C LEU A 407 26.66 5.91 -16.16
N SER A 408 27.21 6.49 -15.10
CA SER A 408 28.00 5.75 -14.11
C SER A 408 27.09 5.01 -13.12
N GLU A 409 27.67 4.12 -12.32
CA GLU A 409 26.98 3.46 -11.20
C GLU A 409 26.25 4.48 -10.30
N ASP A 410 26.95 5.57 -9.96
CA ASP A 410 26.43 6.69 -9.16
C ASP A 410 25.26 7.39 -9.86
N GLY A 411 25.29 7.49 -11.19
CA GLY A 411 24.19 8.04 -12.00
C GLY A 411 22.92 7.20 -11.91
N TYR A 412 23.02 5.87 -11.99
CA TYR A 412 21.86 4.99 -11.80
C TYR A 412 21.29 5.08 -10.38
N GLN A 413 22.16 5.19 -9.36
CA GLN A 413 21.72 5.38 -7.97
C GLN A 413 21.00 6.71 -7.77
N GLN A 414 21.48 7.79 -8.40
CA GLN A 414 20.79 9.09 -8.35
C GLN A 414 19.40 9.04 -8.98
N ILE A 415 19.24 8.35 -10.13
CA ILE A 415 17.93 8.14 -10.74
C ILE A 415 17.02 7.33 -9.82
N PHE A 416 17.55 6.27 -9.22
CA PHE A 416 16.79 5.44 -8.28
C PHE A 416 16.33 6.25 -7.05
N ALA A 417 17.21 7.07 -6.47
CA ALA A 417 16.87 7.96 -5.36
C ALA A 417 15.77 8.97 -5.78
N ALA A 418 15.91 9.60 -6.95
CA ALA A 418 14.90 10.52 -7.46
C ALA A 418 13.56 9.81 -7.74
N ALA A 419 13.56 8.59 -8.27
CA ALA A 419 12.33 7.82 -8.48
C ALA A 419 11.63 7.42 -7.17
N LYS A 420 12.39 7.28 -6.08
CA LYS A 420 11.84 7.03 -4.74
C LYS A 420 11.17 8.29 -4.17
N ASP A 421 11.81 9.44 -4.32
CA ASP A 421 11.27 10.72 -3.86
C ASP A 421 10.09 11.20 -4.75
N TYR A 422 10.11 10.83 -6.03
CA TYR A 422 9.12 11.18 -7.03
C TYR A 422 8.58 9.95 -7.79
N PRO A 423 7.61 9.19 -7.21
CA PRO A 423 7.15 7.90 -7.75
C PRO A 423 6.60 7.92 -9.18
N LEU A 424 6.15 9.08 -9.66
CA LEU A 424 5.60 9.26 -11.02
C LEU A 424 6.67 9.60 -12.06
N MET A 425 7.91 9.88 -11.64
CA MET A 425 8.97 10.34 -12.52
C MET A 425 9.30 9.30 -13.59
N ALA A 426 9.61 8.06 -13.18
CA ALA A 426 10.18 7.07 -14.09
C ALA A 426 9.22 6.71 -15.24
N SER A 427 7.95 6.48 -14.92
CA SER A 427 6.92 6.19 -15.94
C SER A 427 6.72 7.35 -16.92
N SER A 428 6.77 8.59 -16.43
CA SER A 428 6.62 9.80 -17.24
C SER A 428 7.79 9.99 -18.20
N LEU A 429 9.01 9.75 -17.74
CA LEU A 429 10.21 9.88 -18.57
C LEU A 429 10.36 8.75 -19.58
N VAL A 430 9.95 7.51 -19.23
CA VAL A 430 9.83 6.41 -20.21
C VAL A 430 8.84 6.79 -21.31
N ALA A 431 7.67 7.32 -20.97
CA ALA A 431 6.70 7.78 -21.95
C ALA A 431 7.21 8.96 -22.79
N LEU A 432 8.02 9.85 -22.21
CA LEU A 432 8.63 10.97 -22.91
C LEU A 432 9.66 10.49 -23.95
N ASP A 433 10.54 9.55 -23.61
CA ASP A 433 11.48 8.92 -24.56
C ASP A 433 10.74 8.27 -25.75
N GLN A 434 9.61 7.59 -25.48
CA GLN A 434 8.78 6.96 -26.50
C GLN A 434 8.16 7.95 -27.51
N THR A 435 8.07 9.23 -27.18
CA THR A 435 7.64 10.27 -28.14
C THR A 435 8.67 10.53 -29.24
N LYS A 436 9.94 10.12 -29.03
CA LYS A 436 11.09 10.39 -29.91
C LYS A 436 11.36 11.89 -30.14
N THR A 437 10.87 12.75 -29.26
CA THR A 437 11.04 14.22 -29.34
C THR A 437 12.16 14.76 -28.45
N ILE A 438 12.67 13.94 -27.53
CA ILE A 438 13.74 14.28 -26.60
C ILE A 438 14.96 13.41 -26.90
N ASP A 439 16.16 13.99 -26.79
CA ASP A 439 17.42 13.26 -26.86
C ASP A 439 17.82 12.74 -25.46
N ILE A 440 18.78 11.81 -25.42
CA ILE A 440 19.14 11.12 -24.18
C ILE A 440 19.76 12.06 -23.13
N GLU A 441 20.56 13.04 -23.55
CA GLU A 441 21.19 14.01 -22.65
C GLU A 441 20.14 14.90 -21.96
N LYS A 442 19.11 15.35 -22.69
CA LYS A 442 17.99 16.07 -22.09
C LYS A 442 17.13 15.17 -21.22
N LEU A 443 16.92 13.91 -21.60
CA LEU A 443 16.17 12.97 -20.76
C LEU A 443 16.87 12.77 -19.41
N GLU A 444 18.20 12.67 -19.40
CA GLU A 444 19.02 12.63 -18.18
C GLU A 444 18.88 13.93 -17.37
N GLN A 445 18.96 15.09 -18.03
CA GLN A 445 18.73 16.38 -17.38
C GLN A 445 17.35 16.46 -16.72
N HIS A 446 16.31 15.96 -17.38
CA HIS A 446 14.96 15.91 -16.84
C HIS A 446 14.88 15.00 -15.61
N ALA A 447 15.50 13.82 -15.66
CA ALA A 447 15.55 12.90 -14.52
C ALA A 447 16.20 13.54 -13.28
N LEU A 448 17.29 14.29 -13.47
CA LEU A 448 18.07 14.89 -12.38
C LEU A 448 17.56 16.27 -11.93
N THR A 449 16.56 16.84 -12.61
CA THR A 449 16.03 18.18 -12.30
C THR A 449 14.58 18.08 -11.82
N PRO A 450 14.30 18.22 -10.50
CA PRO A 450 12.94 18.10 -9.95
C PRO A 450 11.89 18.94 -10.65
N HIS A 451 12.23 20.19 -10.99
CA HIS A 451 11.33 21.08 -11.70
C HIS A 451 10.87 20.50 -13.04
N LEU A 452 11.77 19.89 -13.82
CA LEU A 452 11.45 19.36 -15.14
C LEU A 452 10.62 18.08 -15.04
N HIS A 453 11.07 17.08 -14.28
CA HIS A 453 10.33 15.82 -14.22
C HIS A 453 8.99 15.94 -13.50
N LEU A 454 8.81 16.89 -12.56
CA LEU A 454 7.50 17.12 -11.94
C LEU A 454 6.51 17.68 -12.94
N LYS A 455 6.96 18.57 -13.86
CA LYS A 455 6.14 19.04 -14.97
C LYS A 455 5.78 17.90 -15.92
N ASP A 456 6.75 17.07 -16.30
CA ASP A 456 6.51 15.93 -17.18
C ASP A 456 5.54 14.93 -16.52
N SER A 457 5.67 14.72 -15.22
CA SER A 457 4.75 13.89 -14.44
C SER A 457 3.33 14.42 -14.49
N ILE A 458 3.15 15.74 -14.31
CA ILE A 458 1.82 16.35 -14.40
C ILE A 458 1.25 16.17 -15.80
N ARG A 459 2.05 16.46 -16.83
CA ARG A 459 1.63 16.38 -18.24
C ARG A 459 1.26 14.97 -18.66
N HIS A 460 2.00 13.97 -18.20
CA HIS A 460 1.77 12.58 -18.57
C HIS A 460 0.60 11.97 -17.81
N HIS A 461 0.62 12.06 -16.48
CA HIS A 461 -0.35 11.35 -15.64
C HIS A 461 -1.72 12.03 -15.57
N PHE A 462 -1.81 13.33 -15.86
CA PHE A 462 -3.09 14.07 -15.86
C PHE A 462 -3.45 14.61 -17.25
N ALA A 463 -2.89 14.01 -18.32
CA ALA A 463 -3.09 14.47 -19.70
C ALA A 463 -4.58 14.61 -20.09
N LYS A 464 -5.41 13.66 -19.64
CA LYS A 464 -6.84 13.60 -19.96
C LYS A 464 -7.61 14.70 -19.23
N GLU A 465 -7.31 14.89 -17.95
CA GLU A 465 -7.96 15.86 -17.07
C GLU A 465 -7.59 17.30 -17.44
N LEU A 466 -6.38 17.51 -17.97
CA LEU A 466 -5.83 18.83 -18.32
C LEU A 466 -5.94 19.16 -19.82
N GLN A 467 -6.56 18.31 -20.64
CA GLN A 467 -6.57 18.44 -22.10
C GLN A 467 -7.17 19.78 -22.60
N GLU A 468 -8.15 20.32 -21.88
CA GLU A 468 -8.87 21.55 -22.27
C GLU A 468 -8.14 22.85 -21.84
N ILE A 469 -7.04 22.74 -21.10
CA ILE A 469 -6.31 23.90 -20.55
C ILE A 469 -5.33 24.44 -21.60
N THR A 470 -5.69 25.55 -22.23
CA THR A 470 -4.92 26.18 -23.31
C THR A 470 -3.54 26.70 -22.90
N ASN A 471 -3.33 27.07 -21.64
CA ASN A 471 -2.09 27.69 -21.13
C ASN A 471 -1.29 26.80 -20.16
N LEU A 472 -1.47 25.48 -20.22
CA LEU A 472 -0.89 24.52 -19.27
C LEU A 472 0.63 24.72 -19.06
N GLU A 473 1.40 24.84 -20.14
CA GLU A 473 2.86 25.04 -20.05
C GLU A 473 3.25 26.31 -19.28
N SER A 474 2.54 27.41 -19.55
CA SER A 474 2.79 28.68 -18.87
C SER A 474 2.47 28.58 -17.39
N SER A 475 1.39 27.89 -17.03
CA SER A 475 1.00 27.66 -15.64
C SER A 475 2.04 26.83 -14.90
N LEU A 476 2.47 25.71 -15.48
CA LEU A 476 3.48 24.84 -14.89
C LEU A 476 4.84 25.53 -14.73
N TYR A 477 5.26 26.35 -15.69
CA TYR A 477 6.55 27.08 -15.62
C TYR A 477 6.59 28.13 -14.49
N LYS A 478 5.44 28.67 -14.08
CA LYS A 478 5.36 29.68 -13.01
C LYS A 478 5.46 29.10 -11.59
N LEU A 479 5.31 27.79 -11.45
CA LEU A 479 5.38 27.10 -10.16
C LEU A 479 6.83 26.73 -9.82
N SER A 480 7.20 26.84 -8.55
CA SER A 480 8.48 26.32 -8.03
C SER A 480 8.46 24.79 -7.93
N SER A 481 9.60 24.14 -7.71
CA SER A 481 9.67 22.68 -7.53
C SER A 481 8.77 22.20 -6.38
N GLN A 482 8.79 22.91 -5.24
CA GLN A 482 7.93 22.58 -4.09
C GLN A 482 6.44 22.75 -4.40
N GLU A 483 6.08 23.77 -5.20
CA GLU A 483 4.69 23.95 -5.62
C GLU A 483 4.25 22.90 -6.64
N LEU A 484 5.14 22.48 -7.54
CA LEU A 484 4.87 21.39 -8.49
C LEU A 484 4.72 20.04 -7.79
N GLU A 485 5.50 19.79 -6.75
CA GLU A 485 5.38 18.59 -5.92
C GLU A 485 4.04 18.57 -5.19
N ALA A 486 3.67 19.67 -4.53
CA ALA A 486 2.37 19.81 -3.89
C ALA A 486 1.21 19.74 -4.90
N ALA A 487 1.39 20.27 -6.12
CA ALA A 487 0.44 20.11 -7.20
C ALA A 487 0.29 18.65 -7.61
N ASN A 488 1.39 17.91 -7.83
CA ASN A 488 1.35 16.48 -8.17
C ASN A 488 0.58 15.68 -7.11
N ALA A 489 0.86 15.90 -5.82
CA ALA A 489 0.15 15.23 -4.73
C ALA A 489 -1.35 15.58 -4.71
N ALA A 490 -1.69 16.85 -4.90
CA ALA A 490 -3.08 17.31 -4.96
C ALA A 490 -3.83 16.71 -6.16
N LEU A 491 -3.25 16.78 -7.36
CA LEU A 491 -3.84 16.23 -8.59
C LEU A 491 -4.02 14.71 -8.49
N TRP A 492 -3.08 14.00 -7.86
CA TRP A 492 -3.17 12.55 -7.66
C TRP A 492 -4.36 12.17 -6.76
N LEU A 493 -4.57 12.91 -5.67
CA LEU A 493 -5.76 12.75 -4.82
C LEU A 493 -7.05 12.99 -5.61
N LEU A 494 -7.08 14.03 -6.45
CA LEU A 494 -8.26 14.37 -7.26
C LEU A 494 -8.55 13.29 -8.31
N LYS A 495 -7.53 12.72 -8.94
CA LYS A 495 -7.67 11.64 -9.92
C LYS A 495 -8.30 10.38 -9.33
N GLY A 496 -8.04 10.11 -8.04
CA GLY A 496 -8.69 9.05 -7.28
C GLY A 496 -10.11 9.38 -6.81
N SER A 497 -10.65 10.56 -7.14
CA SER A 497 -11.95 11.05 -6.69
C SER A 497 -12.89 11.29 -7.88
N ASP A 498 -14.08 10.71 -7.84
CA ASP A 498 -15.09 10.93 -8.88
C ASP A 498 -15.71 12.33 -8.80
N GLY A 499 -16.13 12.86 -9.96
CA GLY A 499 -16.90 14.10 -10.06
C GLY A 499 -16.08 15.38 -10.04
N ILE A 500 -14.75 15.30 -10.19
CA ILE A 500 -13.87 16.46 -10.34
C ILE A 500 -13.89 16.93 -11.81
N THR A 501 -14.12 18.22 -12.01
CA THR A 501 -14.18 18.89 -13.31
C THR A 501 -12.81 19.35 -13.80
N PRO A 502 -12.57 19.51 -15.12
CA PRO A 502 -11.30 20.04 -15.64
C PRO A 502 -10.91 21.40 -15.06
N GLN A 503 -11.89 22.28 -14.78
CA GLN A 503 -11.65 23.57 -14.15
C GLN A 503 -11.14 23.42 -12.70
N GLU A 504 -11.60 22.41 -11.96
CA GLU A 504 -11.12 22.14 -10.61
C GLU A 504 -9.67 21.63 -10.60
N TYR A 505 -9.27 20.86 -11.61
CA TYR A 505 -7.86 20.50 -11.83
C TYR A 505 -7.02 21.75 -12.17
N GLU A 506 -7.51 22.63 -13.05
CA GLU A 506 -6.82 23.86 -13.44
C GLU A 506 -6.55 24.78 -12.23
N LEU A 507 -7.51 24.89 -11.30
CA LEU A 507 -7.36 25.71 -10.09
C LEU A 507 -6.14 25.30 -9.26
N VAL A 508 -5.81 24.01 -9.17
CA VAL A 508 -4.64 23.50 -8.45
C VAL A 508 -3.33 24.02 -9.06
N LEU A 509 -3.32 24.33 -10.36
CA LEU A 509 -2.13 24.84 -11.08
C LEU A 509 -2.02 26.37 -11.02
N GLY A 510 -3.02 27.06 -10.46
CA GLY A 510 -3.03 28.52 -10.34
C GLY A 510 -1.91 29.05 -9.45
N LYS A 511 -1.22 30.11 -9.87
CA LYS A 511 -0.20 30.79 -9.04
C LYS A 511 -0.81 31.73 -7.98
N ASP A 512 -2.12 31.93 -8.02
CA ASP A 512 -2.85 32.77 -7.08
C ASP A 512 -3.07 32.08 -5.71
N TYR A 513 -3.68 32.82 -4.78
CA TYR A 513 -3.95 32.32 -3.43
C TYR A 513 -4.90 31.11 -3.41
N LYS A 514 -5.80 31.00 -4.41
CA LYS A 514 -6.70 29.86 -4.55
C LYS A 514 -5.92 28.58 -4.85
N GLY A 515 -5.06 28.61 -5.87
CA GLY A 515 -4.22 27.46 -6.20
C GLY A 515 -3.24 27.10 -5.08
N GLN A 516 -2.65 28.10 -4.42
CA GLN A 516 -1.79 27.87 -3.26
C GLN A 516 -2.54 27.19 -2.09
N ALA A 517 -3.76 27.64 -1.77
CA ALA A 517 -4.56 27.04 -0.70
C ALA A 517 -4.92 25.58 -1.01
N LEU A 518 -5.28 25.28 -2.26
CA LEU A 518 -5.54 23.90 -2.71
C LEU A 518 -4.29 23.02 -2.58
N ARG A 519 -3.12 23.50 -3.03
CA ARG A 519 -1.85 22.76 -2.93
C ARG A 519 -1.43 22.49 -1.48
N LEU A 520 -1.79 23.37 -0.53
CA LEU A 520 -1.50 23.16 0.88
C LEU A 520 -2.46 22.15 1.54
N LEU A 521 -3.76 22.22 1.22
CA LEU A 521 -4.79 21.51 1.97
C LEU A 521 -5.22 20.18 1.35
N LEU A 522 -5.24 20.07 0.01
CA LEU A 522 -5.65 18.82 -0.65
C LEU A 522 -4.77 17.63 -0.28
N PRO A 523 -3.41 17.70 -0.34
CA PRO A 523 -2.57 16.53 -0.06
C PRO A 523 -2.81 15.90 1.31
N GLN A 524 -3.19 16.71 2.31
CA GLN A 524 -3.44 16.24 3.67
C GLN A 524 -4.68 15.34 3.78
N LEU A 525 -5.64 15.47 2.85
CA LEU A 525 -6.85 14.65 2.84
C LEU A 525 -6.56 13.20 2.38
N ALA A 526 -5.40 12.93 1.78
CA ALA A 526 -5.01 11.58 1.38
C ALA A 526 -4.85 10.62 2.57
N ASN A 527 -4.57 11.16 3.77
CA ASN A 527 -4.39 10.38 5.00
C ASN A 527 -5.70 9.87 5.61
N ILE A 528 -6.86 10.33 5.11
CA ILE A 528 -8.17 9.93 5.62
C ILE A 528 -8.54 8.59 4.99
N PRO A 529 -8.69 7.48 5.74
CA PRO A 529 -8.89 6.15 5.14
C PRO A 529 -10.22 6.00 4.37
N ASP A 530 -11.28 6.64 4.88
CA ASP A 530 -12.62 6.55 4.30
C ASP A 530 -12.76 7.42 3.04
N GLU A 531 -13.11 6.78 1.92
CA GLU A 531 -13.23 7.43 0.62
C GLU A 531 -14.43 8.40 0.54
N ALA A 532 -15.56 8.06 1.16
CA ALA A 532 -16.74 8.92 1.17
C ALA A 532 -16.46 10.19 1.98
N HIS A 533 -15.74 10.06 3.10
CA HIS A 533 -15.27 11.19 3.88
C HIS A 533 -14.33 12.08 3.06
N ARG A 534 -13.33 11.50 2.38
CA ARG A 534 -12.44 12.25 1.48
C ARG A 534 -13.20 13.04 0.42
N LYS A 535 -14.14 12.39 -0.28
CA LYS A 535 -14.95 13.04 -1.35
C LYS A 535 -15.73 14.24 -0.85
N THR A 536 -16.37 14.14 0.32
CA THR A 536 -17.08 15.28 0.91
C THR A 536 -16.14 16.41 1.31
N LEU A 537 -14.99 16.10 1.90
CA LEU A 537 -14.03 17.11 2.33
C LEU A 537 -13.41 17.87 1.14
N ILE A 538 -13.16 17.19 0.03
CA ILE A 538 -12.76 17.83 -1.24
C ILE A 538 -13.83 18.82 -1.69
N LYS A 539 -15.12 18.43 -1.70
CA LYS A 539 -16.23 19.33 -2.06
C LYS A 539 -16.33 20.54 -1.12
N VAL A 540 -16.18 20.32 0.19
CA VAL A 540 -16.17 21.40 1.19
C VAL A 540 -15.02 22.38 0.93
N LEU A 541 -13.82 21.88 0.60
CA LEU A 541 -12.68 22.73 0.29
C LEU A 541 -12.92 23.56 -0.98
N TYR A 542 -13.38 22.94 -2.08
CA TYR A 542 -13.68 23.64 -3.32
C TYR A 542 -14.81 24.67 -3.16
N ALA A 543 -15.84 24.37 -2.38
CA ALA A 543 -16.89 25.35 -2.05
C ALA A 543 -16.30 26.61 -1.42
N GLY A 544 -15.29 26.46 -0.55
CA GLY A 544 -14.55 27.57 0.05
C GLY A 544 -13.67 28.31 -0.95
N VAL A 545 -12.87 27.60 -1.74
CA VAL A 545 -11.92 28.19 -2.69
C VAL A 545 -12.63 28.93 -3.82
N ILE A 546 -13.73 28.37 -4.35
CA ILE A 546 -14.46 28.93 -5.49
C ILE A 546 -15.43 30.03 -5.02
N HIS A 547 -16.22 29.77 -3.98
CA HIS A 547 -17.36 30.61 -3.58
C HIS A 547 -17.20 31.31 -2.22
N GLY A 548 -16.09 31.09 -1.51
CA GLY A 548 -15.75 31.76 -0.26
C GLY A 548 -16.19 31.04 1.02
N ILE A 549 -15.69 31.55 2.16
CA ILE A 549 -15.83 30.96 3.51
C ILE A 549 -17.30 30.75 3.92
N GLN A 550 -18.21 31.64 3.50
CA GLN A 550 -19.64 31.52 3.85
C GLN A 550 -20.27 30.29 3.19
N THR A 551 -20.03 30.08 1.90
CA THR A 551 -20.55 28.93 1.16
C THR A 551 -19.98 27.62 1.69
N GLN A 552 -18.69 27.61 2.06
CA GLN A 552 -18.08 26.48 2.76
C GLN A 552 -18.77 26.20 4.10
N GLY A 553 -19.05 27.23 4.89
CA GLY A 553 -19.75 27.08 6.17
C GLY A 553 -21.12 26.42 6.03
N ASN A 554 -21.89 26.80 4.99
CA ASN A 554 -23.17 26.18 4.70
C ASN A 554 -23.03 24.69 4.32
N GLN A 555 -21.97 24.32 3.59
CA GLN A 555 -21.68 22.92 3.26
C GLN A 555 -21.32 22.11 4.50
N VAL A 556 -20.50 22.67 5.41
CA VAL A 556 -20.16 22.01 6.68
C VAL A 556 -21.41 21.79 7.54
N GLN A 557 -22.29 22.78 7.63
CA GLN A 557 -23.55 22.67 8.39
C GLN A 557 -24.53 21.62 7.85
N ALA A 558 -24.40 21.23 6.58
CA ALA A 558 -25.24 20.22 5.94
C ALA A 558 -24.75 18.78 6.17
N ILE A 559 -23.60 18.59 6.85
CA ILE A 559 -23.05 17.25 7.13
C ILE A 559 -23.74 16.66 8.35
N GLU A 560 -24.37 15.50 8.17
CA GLU A 560 -25.08 14.78 9.24
C GLU A 560 -24.19 13.83 10.04
N ASP A 561 -23.16 13.25 9.41
CA ASP A 561 -22.25 12.32 10.08
C ASP A 561 -21.32 13.06 11.06
N PRO A 562 -21.30 12.70 12.36
CA PRO A 562 -20.53 13.44 13.36
C PRO A 562 -19.01 13.40 13.15
N LEU A 563 -18.47 12.29 12.64
CA LEU A 563 -17.03 12.14 12.43
C LEU A 563 -16.59 12.97 11.22
N GLN A 564 -17.36 12.93 10.14
CA GLN A 564 -17.16 13.73 8.95
C GLN A 564 -17.33 15.23 9.23
N LEU A 565 -18.31 15.60 10.06
CA LEU A 565 -18.53 16.98 10.50
C LEU A 565 -17.29 17.51 11.23
N ALA A 566 -16.75 16.76 12.19
CA ALA A 566 -15.56 17.16 12.93
C ALA A 566 -14.33 17.35 12.00
N LEU A 567 -14.15 16.46 11.02
CA LEU A 567 -13.10 16.61 10.01
C LEU A 567 -13.31 17.86 9.14
N ALA A 568 -14.56 18.13 8.75
CA ALA A 568 -14.91 19.28 7.92
C ALA A 568 -14.77 20.62 8.66
N GLU A 569 -15.07 20.65 9.96
CA GLU A 569 -14.84 21.82 10.82
C GLU A 569 -13.36 22.14 10.94
N ARG A 570 -12.51 21.13 11.19
CA ARG A 570 -11.04 21.30 11.22
C ARG A 570 -10.48 21.75 9.86
N LEU A 571 -10.99 21.21 8.76
CA LEU A 571 -10.60 21.65 7.42
C LEU A 571 -11.01 23.10 7.15
N ARG A 572 -12.24 23.48 7.53
CA ARG A 572 -12.75 24.84 7.42
C ARG A 572 -11.91 25.83 8.22
N GLU A 573 -11.54 25.48 9.44
CA GLU A 573 -10.69 26.32 10.28
C GLU A 573 -9.33 26.62 9.64
N ARG A 574 -8.65 25.57 9.16
CA ARG A 574 -7.38 25.70 8.41
C ARG A 574 -7.55 26.57 7.17
N PHE A 575 -8.61 26.33 6.39
CA PHE A 575 -8.89 27.12 5.19
C PHE A 575 -9.12 28.60 5.50
N ILE A 576 -9.86 28.92 6.57
CA ILE A 576 -10.08 30.30 7.03
C ILE A 576 -8.75 30.97 7.37
N CYS A 577 -7.90 30.31 8.18
CA CYS A 577 -6.63 30.87 8.61
C CYS A 577 -5.68 31.10 7.42
N VAL A 578 -5.55 30.12 6.53
CA VAL A 578 -4.76 30.24 5.28
C VAL A 578 -5.25 31.43 4.45
N THR A 579 -6.55 31.55 4.23
CA THR A 579 -7.15 32.63 3.43
C THR A 579 -6.90 34.01 4.07
N LEU A 580 -7.06 34.14 5.39
CA LEU A 580 -6.83 35.38 6.12
C LEU A 580 -5.37 35.84 6.00
N MET A 581 -4.43 34.91 6.19
CA MET A 581 -3.00 35.19 6.12
C MET A 581 -2.56 35.55 4.69
N GLN A 582 -3.08 34.86 3.68
CA GLN A 582 -2.85 35.21 2.27
C GLN A 582 -3.38 36.60 1.93
N ASN A 583 -4.59 36.95 2.39
CA ASN A 583 -5.15 38.30 2.21
C ASN A 583 -4.32 39.39 2.89
N LEU A 584 -3.62 39.06 3.98
CA LEU A 584 -2.67 39.93 4.65
C LEU A 584 -1.26 39.87 4.04
N SER A 585 -1.03 39.07 3.00
CA SER A 585 0.30 38.88 2.39
C SER A 585 1.37 38.52 3.44
N ILE A 586 1.03 37.55 4.29
CA ILE A 586 1.96 36.91 5.24
C ILE A 586 2.91 35.98 4.45
N ASN A 587 4.10 35.71 5.01
CA ASN A 587 5.08 34.82 4.39
C ASN A 587 4.54 33.39 4.21
N ALA A 588 5.15 32.64 3.29
CA ALA A 588 4.67 31.30 2.92
C ALA A 588 4.87 30.25 4.03
N GLU A 589 5.91 30.38 4.85
CA GLU A 589 6.21 29.44 5.94
C GLU A 589 5.14 29.47 7.02
N MET A 590 4.73 30.66 7.48
CA MET A 590 3.65 30.81 8.46
C MET A 590 2.31 30.33 7.89
N VAL A 591 2.02 30.63 6.61
CA VAL A 591 0.81 30.13 5.94
C VAL A 591 0.83 28.60 5.87
N GLY A 592 2.00 28.02 5.62
CA GLY A 592 2.24 26.58 5.66
C GLY A 592 1.92 25.98 7.04
N LEU A 593 2.43 26.59 8.12
CA LEU A 593 2.13 26.14 9.49
C LEU A 593 0.62 26.15 9.76
N ALA A 594 -0.08 27.24 9.42
CA ALA A 594 -1.54 27.33 9.62
C ALA A 594 -2.33 26.24 8.89
N ALA A 595 -1.78 25.68 7.80
CA ALA A 595 -2.41 24.62 7.04
C ALA A 595 -2.20 23.21 7.63
N GLN A 596 -1.23 22.98 8.52
CA GLN A 596 -0.86 21.65 9.02
C GLN A 596 -1.80 21.10 10.12
N GLU A 597 -1.73 19.79 10.40
CA GLU A 597 -2.46 19.11 11.50
C GLU A 597 -1.55 18.79 12.71
N SER A 598 -0.61 19.68 13.06
CA SER A 598 0.18 19.56 14.29
C SER A 598 -0.45 20.33 15.46
N GLU A 599 0.01 20.07 16.68
CA GLU A 599 -0.44 20.78 17.88
C GLU A 599 -0.02 22.26 17.85
N GLU A 600 1.21 22.54 17.40
CA GLU A 600 1.72 23.90 17.23
C GLU A 600 0.90 24.66 16.19
N ALA A 601 0.56 24.01 15.08
CA ALA A 601 -0.30 24.57 14.04
C ALA A 601 -1.71 24.90 14.57
N GLU A 602 -2.25 24.05 15.44
CA GLU A 602 -3.55 24.28 16.09
C GLU A 602 -3.50 25.50 17.03
N ARG A 603 -2.52 25.57 17.93
CA ARG A 603 -2.32 26.73 18.80
C ARG A 603 -2.14 28.02 17.98
N PHE A 604 -1.38 27.94 16.89
CA PHE A 604 -1.18 29.07 15.98
C PHE A 604 -2.49 29.55 15.33
N ARG A 605 -3.34 28.63 14.86
CA ARG A 605 -4.67 28.95 14.33
C ARG A 605 -5.58 29.59 15.37
N GLN A 606 -5.55 29.10 16.61
CA GLN A 606 -6.34 29.67 17.70
C GLN A 606 -5.93 31.13 17.97
N VAL A 607 -4.63 31.44 17.95
CA VAL A 607 -4.15 32.83 18.02
C VAL A 607 -4.71 33.66 16.86
N ILE A 608 -4.63 33.16 15.63
CA ILE A 608 -5.13 33.87 14.44
C ILE A 608 -6.62 34.20 14.59
N LEU A 609 -7.44 33.21 14.92
CA LEU A 609 -8.88 33.34 15.06
C LEU A 609 -9.25 34.29 16.21
N ARG A 610 -8.54 34.23 17.33
CA ARG A 610 -8.77 35.11 18.49
C ARG A 610 -8.47 36.56 18.15
N VAL A 611 -7.34 36.80 17.49
CA VAL A 611 -6.93 38.14 17.02
C VAL A 611 -7.94 38.71 16.03
N GLU A 612 -8.41 37.92 15.05
CA GLU A 612 -9.40 38.37 14.07
C GLU A 612 -10.77 38.64 14.69
N ALA A 613 -11.22 37.77 15.59
CA ALA A 613 -12.47 37.98 16.32
C ALA A 613 -12.44 39.31 17.10
N GLN A 614 -11.33 39.58 17.80
CA GLN A 614 -11.21 40.80 18.59
C GLN A 614 -11.09 42.05 17.72
N CYS A 615 -10.31 42.00 16.64
CA CYS A 615 -10.20 43.11 15.69
C CYS A 615 -11.54 43.42 15.03
N LYS A 616 -12.37 42.40 14.75
CA LYS A 616 -13.73 42.58 14.23
C LYS A 616 -14.64 43.27 15.24
N VAL A 617 -14.63 42.87 16.51
CA VAL A 617 -15.41 43.52 17.58
C VAL A 617 -15.07 45.01 17.69
N ILE A 618 -13.78 45.35 17.70
CA ILE A 618 -13.31 46.74 17.76
C ILE A 618 -13.76 47.51 16.51
N SER A 619 -13.59 46.93 15.32
CA SER A 619 -14.00 47.56 14.05
C SER A 619 -15.49 47.86 14.02
N THR A 620 -16.34 46.90 14.40
CA THR A 620 -17.80 47.08 14.45
C THR A 620 -18.20 48.16 15.45
N ARG A 621 -17.56 48.20 16.64
CA ARG A 621 -17.83 49.24 17.64
C ARG A 621 -17.48 50.63 17.11
N LEU A 622 -16.30 50.78 16.51
CA LEU A 622 -15.83 52.07 15.99
C LEU A 622 -16.68 52.56 14.81
N ALA A 623 -17.24 51.65 14.00
CA ALA A 623 -18.15 51.99 12.91
C ALA A 623 -19.57 52.36 13.37
N GLY A 624 -19.98 51.95 14.58
CA GLY A 624 -21.35 52.11 15.08
C GLY A 624 -21.73 53.50 15.58
N SER A 625 -20.80 54.47 15.62
CA SER A 625 -21.08 55.83 16.12
C SER A 625 -20.27 56.90 15.39
N GLU A 626 -20.92 58.03 15.03
CA GLU A 626 -20.22 59.19 14.45
C GLU A 626 -19.13 59.75 15.36
N SER A 627 -19.30 59.64 16.69
CA SER A 627 -18.32 60.09 17.68
C SER A 627 -16.96 59.38 17.56
N TYR A 628 -16.91 58.22 16.90
CA TYR A 628 -15.71 57.40 16.73
C TYR A 628 -15.09 57.49 15.33
N LYS A 629 -15.65 58.29 14.41
CA LYS A 629 -15.22 58.35 12.99
C LYS A 629 -13.72 58.62 12.80
N LYS A 630 -13.12 59.47 13.64
CA LYS A 630 -11.67 59.77 13.61
C LYS A 630 -10.83 58.57 14.10
N MET A 631 -11.29 57.85 15.11
CA MET A 631 -10.64 56.64 15.61
C MET A 631 -10.77 55.49 14.60
N GLN A 632 -11.96 55.32 14.01
CA GLN A 632 -12.20 54.35 12.94
C GLN A 632 -11.21 54.52 11.79
N GLY A 633 -11.05 55.74 11.24
CA GLY A 633 -10.14 55.96 10.12
C GLY A 633 -8.65 55.75 10.46
N LYS A 634 -8.25 55.87 11.74
CA LYS A 634 -6.89 55.51 12.20
C LYS A 634 -6.75 54.01 12.41
N TRP A 635 -7.75 53.38 13.01
CA TRP A 635 -7.81 51.94 13.24
C TRP A 635 -7.74 51.16 11.93
N GLU A 636 -8.53 51.54 10.92
CA GLU A 636 -8.56 50.88 9.62
C GLU A 636 -7.18 50.86 8.93
N LYS A 637 -6.36 51.89 9.14
CA LYS A 637 -5.00 51.98 8.62
C LYS A 637 -3.98 51.17 9.43
N ALA A 638 -4.21 50.95 10.72
CA ALA A 638 -3.25 50.34 11.64
C ALA A 638 -3.50 48.84 11.89
N GLN A 639 -4.76 48.39 11.83
CA GLN A 639 -5.15 47.03 12.22
C GLN A 639 -4.49 45.92 11.39
N ALA A 640 -4.16 46.18 10.12
CA ALA A 640 -3.46 45.20 9.29
C ALA A 640 -2.04 44.94 9.83
N GLY A 641 -1.27 46.00 10.10
CA GLY A 641 0.08 45.87 10.66
C GLY A 641 0.09 45.23 12.04
N TYR A 642 -0.90 45.56 12.88
CA TYR A 642 -1.06 44.94 14.20
C TYR A 642 -1.26 43.43 14.12
N ARG A 643 -2.18 42.97 13.26
CA ARG A 643 -2.43 41.54 13.06
C ARG A 643 -1.17 40.80 12.57
N LYS A 644 -0.46 41.36 11.59
CA LYS A 644 0.80 40.76 11.10
C LYS A 644 1.84 40.62 12.22
N ASN A 645 1.97 41.63 13.07
CA ASN A 645 2.91 41.60 14.19
C ASN A 645 2.55 40.50 15.19
N LEU A 646 1.28 40.39 15.57
CA LEU A 646 0.83 39.34 16.50
C LEU A 646 1.04 37.94 15.92
N TYR A 647 0.75 37.73 14.64
CA TYR A 647 1.01 36.43 14.00
C TYR A 647 2.49 36.10 13.95
N SER A 648 3.34 37.09 13.66
CA SER A 648 4.79 36.88 13.62
C SER A 648 5.33 36.54 15.01
N ILE A 649 4.88 37.24 16.05
CA ILE A 649 5.27 36.94 17.43
C ILE A 649 4.84 35.52 17.82
N ALA A 650 3.60 35.13 17.50
CA ALA A 650 3.10 33.81 17.83
C ALA A 650 3.82 32.69 17.07
N TYR A 651 4.13 32.92 15.79
CA TYR A 651 4.92 31.97 14.99
C TYR A 651 6.32 31.79 15.59
N ASP A 652 7.04 32.88 15.85
CA ASP A 652 8.39 32.84 16.42
C ASP A 652 8.39 32.09 17.75
N ALA A 653 7.41 32.37 18.63
CA ALA A 653 7.27 31.72 19.94
C ALA A 653 7.04 30.21 19.86
N LEU A 654 6.25 29.76 18.87
CA LEU A 654 5.91 28.35 18.70
C LEU A 654 7.04 27.58 18.01
N MET A 655 7.87 28.24 17.21
CA MET A 655 9.01 27.62 16.53
C MET A 655 10.30 27.68 17.37
N ASP A 656 10.42 28.65 18.28
CA ASP A 656 11.57 28.83 19.17
C ASP A 656 11.10 29.21 20.60
N PRO A 657 11.12 28.25 21.55
CA PRO A 657 10.68 28.47 22.93
C PRO A 657 11.52 29.48 23.73
N ASP A 658 12.74 29.79 23.29
CA ASP A 658 13.67 30.65 24.04
C ASP A 658 13.46 32.15 23.76
N ILE A 659 12.54 32.50 22.87
CA ILE A 659 12.25 33.89 22.51
C ILE A 659 11.42 34.58 23.60
N ASP A 660 11.92 35.70 24.14
CA ASP A 660 11.10 36.57 25.00
C ASP A 660 10.05 37.35 24.18
N VAL A 661 8.82 36.85 24.25
CA VAL A 661 7.66 37.40 23.54
C VAL A 661 6.98 38.55 24.27
N ARG A 662 7.21 38.72 25.58
CA ARG A 662 6.40 39.62 26.42
C ARG A 662 6.63 41.09 26.09
N ASP A 663 7.88 41.47 25.86
CA ASP A 663 8.20 42.85 25.49
C ASP A 663 7.84 43.16 24.03
N ARG A 664 7.86 42.14 23.15
CA ARG A 664 7.40 42.26 21.77
C ARG A 664 5.88 42.50 21.69
N LEU A 665 5.09 41.79 22.50
CA LEU A 665 3.64 41.98 22.59
C LEU A 665 3.29 43.37 23.13
N LYS A 666 3.86 43.79 24.27
CA LYS A 666 3.66 45.15 24.81
C LYS A 666 3.99 46.26 23.80
N THR A 667 5.01 46.04 22.98
CA THR A 667 5.39 47.00 21.93
C THR A 667 4.33 47.09 20.83
N ALA A 668 3.81 45.94 20.38
CA ALA A 668 2.71 45.89 19.41
C ALA A 668 1.41 46.51 19.98
N GLU A 669 1.10 46.20 21.24
CA GLU A 669 -0.05 46.70 22.00
C GLU A 669 -0.05 48.24 22.09
N LYS A 670 1.06 48.84 22.54
CA LYS A 670 1.20 50.29 22.75
C LYS A 670 0.90 51.09 21.48
N GLY A 671 1.30 50.57 20.31
CA GLY A 671 1.04 51.22 19.03
C GLY A 671 -0.45 51.37 18.73
N ILE A 672 -1.24 50.32 19.03
CA ILE A 672 -2.68 50.30 18.80
C ILE A 672 -3.48 50.99 19.90
N LEU A 673 -3.07 50.86 21.17
CA LEU A 673 -3.74 51.53 22.27
C LEU A 673 -3.81 53.06 22.10
N ASN A 674 -2.78 53.68 21.53
CA ASN A 674 -2.79 55.11 21.22
C ASN A 674 -3.90 55.54 20.24
N ILE A 675 -4.53 54.60 19.54
CA ILE A 675 -5.63 54.84 18.60
C ILE A 675 -6.98 54.61 19.28
N VAL A 676 -7.13 53.48 19.99
CA VAL A 676 -8.42 53.03 20.54
C VAL A 676 -8.67 53.49 21.98
N ASP A 677 -7.63 53.94 22.67
CA ASP A 677 -7.63 54.45 24.04
C ASP A 677 -6.87 55.79 24.11
N PRO A 678 -7.30 56.82 23.35
CA PRO A 678 -6.58 58.08 23.27
C PRO A 678 -6.66 58.86 24.59
N GLN A 679 -5.56 59.52 24.97
CA GLN A 679 -5.54 60.35 26.17
C GLN A 679 -6.60 61.46 26.11
N THR A 680 -7.32 61.64 27.22
CA THR A 680 -8.38 62.64 27.40
C THR A 680 -7.85 64.06 27.16
N ASN A 681 -8.66 64.91 26.53
CA ASN A 681 -8.33 66.31 26.24
C ASN A 681 -7.87 67.04 27.53
N PRO A 682 -6.72 67.77 27.53
CA PRO A 682 -6.15 68.36 28.75
C PRO A 682 -7.10 69.25 29.56
N GLU A 683 -8.09 69.87 28.91
CA GLU A 683 -9.04 70.80 29.53
C GLU A 683 -9.96 70.17 30.60
N TYR A 684 -10.26 68.87 30.51
CA TYR A 684 -11.18 68.19 31.44
C TYR A 684 -10.55 67.01 32.17
N LYS A 685 -9.26 66.77 31.94
CA LYS A 685 -8.53 65.61 32.46
C LYS A 685 -8.59 65.51 33.98
N SER A 686 -8.40 66.61 34.70
CA SER A 686 -8.43 66.64 36.17
C SER A 686 -9.78 66.26 36.78
N ILE A 687 -10.88 66.66 36.13
CA ILE A 687 -12.25 66.37 36.58
C ILE A 687 -12.59 64.90 36.30
N VAL A 688 -12.25 64.41 35.11
CA VAL A 688 -12.47 63.02 34.72
C VAL A 688 -11.64 62.06 35.57
N ASP A 689 -10.36 62.37 35.82
CA ASP A 689 -9.48 61.57 36.68
C ASP A 689 -10.01 61.51 38.12
N ALA A 690 -10.49 62.63 38.66
CA ALA A 690 -11.10 62.67 40.00
C ALA A 690 -12.38 61.81 40.10
N LEU A 691 -13.23 61.84 39.07
CA LEU A 691 -14.45 61.02 39.00
C LEU A 691 -14.12 59.52 38.87
N ILE A 692 -13.10 59.17 38.09
CA ILE A 692 -12.62 57.78 37.96
C ILE A 692 -12.09 57.28 39.30
N VAL A 693 -11.29 58.08 40.01
CA VAL A 693 -10.77 57.73 41.34
C VAL A 693 -11.92 57.52 42.33
N LEU A 694 -12.88 58.43 42.39
CA LEU A 694 -14.06 58.31 43.25
C LEU A 694 -14.89 57.06 42.92
N ALA A 695 -15.16 56.80 41.64
CA ALA A 695 -15.91 55.62 41.22
C ALA A 695 -15.20 54.32 41.61
N ASN A 696 -13.87 54.26 41.50
CA ASN A 696 -13.11 53.09 41.90
C ASN A 696 -13.03 52.89 43.41
N ILE A 697 -12.94 53.96 44.20
CA ILE A 697 -13.02 53.88 45.66
C ILE A 697 -14.37 53.29 46.07
N VAL A 698 -15.46 53.76 45.46
CA VAL A 698 -16.82 53.27 45.71
C VAL A 698 -16.96 51.79 45.32
N ILE A 699 -16.50 51.41 44.13
CA ILE A 699 -16.56 50.00 43.67
C ILE A 699 -15.73 49.08 44.57
N THR A 700 -14.53 49.51 44.94
CA THR A 700 -13.63 48.72 45.80
C THR A 700 -14.23 48.52 47.19
N ALA A 701 -14.83 49.58 47.76
CA ALA A 701 -15.47 49.53 49.08
C ALA A 701 -16.74 48.68 49.09
N ILE A 702 -17.60 48.80 48.07
CA ILE A 702 -18.86 48.05 47.99
C ILE A 702 -18.62 46.57 47.69
N THR A 703 -17.63 46.25 46.87
CA THR A 703 -17.39 44.87 46.43
C THR A 703 -16.35 44.13 47.28
N VAL A 704 -15.83 44.78 48.33
CA VAL A 704 -14.74 44.26 49.17
C VAL A 704 -13.60 43.71 48.29
N PHE A 705 -13.13 44.55 47.36
CA PHE A 705 -12.12 44.19 46.35
C PHE A 705 -12.50 43.12 45.30
N GLY A 706 -13.63 42.41 45.43
CA GLY A 706 -13.97 41.27 44.57
C GLY A 706 -14.11 41.63 43.09
N ALA A 707 -14.79 42.72 42.75
CA ALA A 707 -14.96 43.13 41.35
C ALA A 707 -13.64 43.61 40.72
N ASN A 708 -12.80 44.31 41.50
CA ASN A 708 -11.48 44.76 41.07
C ASN A 708 -10.53 43.57 40.84
N ALA A 709 -10.60 42.53 41.67
CA ALA A 709 -9.80 41.31 41.51
C ALA A 709 -10.23 40.47 40.29
N ILE A 710 -11.54 40.32 40.04
CA ILE A 710 -12.06 39.65 38.84
C ILE A 710 -11.64 40.41 37.58
N LYS A 711 -11.77 41.75 37.60
CA LYS A 711 -11.34 42.60 36.48
C LYS A 711 -9.84 42.48 36.22
N TYR A 712 -9.02 42.51 37.27
CA TYR A 712 -7.57 42.35 37.16
C TYR A 712 -7.20 40.98 36.58
N LYS A 713 -7.87 39.90 36.99
CA LYS A 713 -7.67 38.56 36.44
C LYS A 713 -8.00 38.51 34.93
N LEU A 714 -9.00 39.26 34.47
CA LEU A 714 -9.43 39.27 33.07
C LEU A 714 -8.61 40.22 32.18
N THR A 715 -8.20 41.38 32.67
CA THR A 715 -7.64 42.48 31.83
C THR A 715 -6.29 43.03 32.30
N ARG A 716 -5.72 42.52 33.42
CA ARG A 716 -4.55 43.08 34.14
C ARG A 716 -4.70 44.55 34.57
N ASN A 717 -5.92 45.09 34.54
CA ASN A 717 -6.24 46.43 34.99
C ASN A 717 -7.16 46.35 36.22
N LEU A 718 -6.69 46.92 37.33
CA LEU A 718 -7.42 46.92 38.61
C LEU A 718 -8.51 47.99 38.69
N TRP A 719 -8.42 49.03 37.84
CA TRP A 719 -9.25 50.24 37.93
C TRP A 719 -10.31 50.25 36.82
N PHE A 720 -11.57 50.52 37.15
CA PHE A 720 -12.70 50.75 36.26
C PHE A 720 -12.67 52.16 35.66
N PHE A 721 -13.17 52.31 34.42
CA PHE A 721 -13.36 53.61 33.74
C PHE A 721 -12.11 54.44 33.43
N ASN A 722 -10.91 53.92 33.69
CA ASN A 722 -9.64 54.59 33.37
C ASN A 722 -9.19 54.37 31.90
N GLN A 723 -9.92 53.56 31.14
CA GLN A 723 -9.59 53.12 29.79
C GLN A 723 -10.88 52.92 28.97
N THR A 724 -10.79 52.98 27.65
CA THR A 724 -11.91 52.62 26.76
C THR A 724 -12.14 51.10 26.75
N THR A 725 -13.36 50.66 26.48
CA THR A 725 -13.69 49.23 26.30
C THR A 725 -12.84 48.56 25.21
N SER A 726 -12.53 49.29 24.12
CA SER A 726 -11.63 48.79 23.08
C SER A 726 -10.18 48.66 23.57
N GLY A 727 -9.73 49.53 24.48
CA GLY A 727 -8.42 49.41 25.12
C GLY A 727 -8.34 48.24 26.09
N GLU A 728 -9.40 47.95 26.85
CA GLU A 728 -9.47 46.77 27.73
C GLU A 728 -9.41 45.46 26.92
N GLU A 729 -10.06 45.43 25.76
CA GLU A 729 -10.07 44.28 24.86
C GLU A 729 -8.72 43.98 24.21
N ILE A 730 -7.94 45.01 23.85
CA ILE A 730 -6.57 44.84 23.33
C ILE A 730 -5.66 44.26 24.41
N ARG A 731 -5.77 44.74 25.66
CA ARG A 731 -5.01 44.23 26.81
C ARG A 731 -5.36 42.78 27.15
N ALA A 732 -6.65 42.42 27.04
CA ALA A 732 -7.09 41.04 27.23
C ALA A 732 -6.57 40.12 26.12
N LEU A 733 -6.55 40.60 24.87
CA LEU A 733 -6.05 39.84 23.72
C LEU A 733 -4.58 39.43 23.89
N ASP A 734 -3.71 40.34 24.34
CA ASP A 734 -2.30 40.00 24.60
C ASP A 734 -2.12 38.88 25.63
N LYS A 735 -2.98 38.85 26.66
CA LYS A 735 -3.00 37.77 27.65
C LYS A 735 -3.43 36.44 27.01
N ASP A 736 -4.47 36.46 26.18
CA ASP A 736 -4.95 35.28 25.49
C ASP A 736 -3.90 34.73 24.51
N VAL A 737 -3.21 35.62 23.78
CA VAL A 737 -2.11 35.23 22.88
C VAL A 737 -0.97 34.60 23.67
N LEU A 738 -0.55 35.18 24.80
CA LEU A 738 0.47 34.60 25.68
C LEU A 738 0.07 33.20 26.18
N ALA A 739 -1.17 33.02 26.61
CA ALA A 739 -1.64 31.73 27.11
C ALA A 739 -1.64 30.62 26.05
N LEU A 740 -1.78 30.98 24.76
CA LEU A 740 -1.78 30.02 23.66
C LEU A 740 -0.39 29.67 23.14
N ILE A 741 0.63 30.50 23.43
CA ILE A 741 2.01 30.29 22.96
C ILE A 741 2.98 29.85 24.06
N GLU A 742 2.65 30.08 25.34
CA GLU A 742 3.41 29.51 26.46
C GLU A 742 3.06 28.01 26.62
N PRO A 743 4.04 27.12 26.87
CA PRO A 743 3.76 25.70 27.13
C PRO A 743 2.88 25.55 28.38
N GLU A 744 1.96 24.59 28.38
CA GLU A 744 1.09 24.30 29.53
C GLU A 744 1.96 24.11 30.79
N GLN A 745 1.92 25.09 31.69
CA GLN A 745 2.35 24.84 33.05
C GLN A 745 1.26 23.98 33.68
N THR A 746 1.60 22.74 34.04
CA THR A 746 0.76 21.91 34.89
C THR A 746 0.49 22.69 36.18
N ASP A 747 -0.71 23.26 36.28
CA ASP A 747 -1.22 23.93 37.48
C ASP A 747 -1.33 22.92 38.62
N GLU A 748 -0.23 22.70 39.33
CA GLU A 748 -0.21 21.94 40.59
C GLU A 748 0.07 22.83 41.82
N ASN A 749 0.08 24.18 41.71
CA ASN A 749 0.42 25.01 42.87
C ASN A 749 -0.36 26.32 43.14
N ASP A 750 -1.40 26.67 42.40
CA ASP A 750 -2.08 27.98 42.59
C ASP A 750 -3.41 27.96 43.37
N ILE A 751 -3.61 26.98 44.27
CA ILE A 751 -4.79 26.92 45.17
C ILE A 751 -4.52 27.38 46.62
N TRP A 752 -3.29 27.74 47.04
CA TRP A 752 -3.01 27.94 48.50
C TRP A 752 -2.22 29.17 48.95
N SER A 753 -2.12 30.28 48.22
CA SER A 753 -1.22 31.40 48.64
C SER A 753 -1.84 32.78 48.96
N ILE A 754 -3.17 32.98 49.01
CA ILE A 754 -3.75 34.30 49.38
C ILE A 754 -4.81 34.25 50.52
N LEU A 755 -4.90 33.17 51.30
CA LEU A 755 -5.71 33.14 52.54
C LEU A 755 -4.97 32.55 53.74
N SER A 756 -3.76 33.06 54.01
CA SER A 756 -3.05 32.84 55.27
C SER A 756 -2.44 34.14 55.81
N CYS A 757 -3.24 35.19 55.90
CA CYS A 757 -2.93 36.35 56.73
C CYS A 757 -4.21 36.92 57.36
N SER A 758 -4.80 36.16 58.29
CA SER A 758 -5.68 36.66 59.36
C SER A 758 -5.88 35.59 60.44
N GLN A 759 -4.80 35.24 61.13
CA GLN A 759 -4.88 34.78 62.52
C GLN A 759 -3.94 35.63 63.37
N MET A 760 -4.49 36.67 63.98
CA MET A 760 -3.99 37.22 65.24
C MET A 760 -5.19 37.69 66.06
N SER A 761 -5.32 37.05 67.24
CA SER A 761 -6.15 37.37 68.42
C SER A 761 -7.64 37.64 68.24
#